data_AF-A0A835GR11-F1
#
_entry.id   AF-A0A835GR11-F1
#
_cell.length_a   1.000
_cell.length_b   1.000
_cell.length_c   1.000
_cell.angle_alpha   90.00
_cell.angle_beta   90.00
_cell.angle_gamma   90.00
#
_symmetry.space_group_name_H-M   'P 1'
#
loop_
_entity.id
_entity.type
_entity.pdbx_description
1 polymer ?
#
loop_
_entity_poly.entity_id
_entity_poly.type
_entity_poly.pdbx_seq_one_letter_code
_entity_poly.pdbx_strand_id
1 'polypeptide(L)'
;MFPINYSKVPTECIAALSPKKLTFSGNFTQKYKGFDISAPLHRASMRQNILDIVERRTESRMGEQKVFIDENPMYEDPRDVIGEKPAKPPRKRVIQGIAVSSPRASKEGKSLLKEQKRKLTKKYEQLVNSLMERCEENVVQLSEKDSQIAKLKEKLKSVLEYNKLFAEENDQLRSQYETIVKYAEECKKVIKEERERNRALDGRVKELQEKVKQYELPDRDHESSTAIPLVEVCMSCSSRQIILNQAREHNTRLQKDMQALKDVLYRLNVQLSRYQERLRANTQSVAGDKPEALFKPGDKYDALDSLLTAKTLNPEDGQTKPGPEETPYTGRTVDLTGLLSAQALAPLFDAYQENLQEKDTLILDYEKQFETINKKSKSIVTENKTLADKVKSLEDELVGVRQSYKKLVVEKETADIEKATLVERAERAESKLKEVYELYEDKMSAMMRDYETVHREYFVVKNNLEMAENKLAQLDALRARTVPADMHERRLDHCKRLLEELKHQYSMDTNRKDEQLTKTQEQLKMVEDKCAKLMQENQNTKEELEKALKNVRLYRKAAVIFRQRLKSATARMTRVRSSARRTKNNNNEPLRQAMAALDKIKQEIKVVKSRAYTSLEELERRIVEQERRAALAHAEYRRELERASLALEHKEAIIRSLIDKVADVEEVRLSQTNTHRLQGIITDSSPEGTPSPQPETQKKEAKPSVKLVPGPGGYFQEKEGKRKGK
;
A
#
# COMPACT_ATOMS: atom_id res chain seq x y z
N MET A 1 23.68 61.99 13.13
CA MET A 1 22.77 62.81 13.95
C MET A 1 21.36 62.23 13.79
N PHE A 2 20.80 61.78 14.91
CA PHE A 2 19.49 61.19 15.23
C PHE A 2 18.71 60.26 14.25
N PRO A 3 18.20 59.11 14.75
CA PRO A 3 17.49 58.08 14.00
C PRO A 3 15.97 58.29 14.02
N ILE A 4 15.24 57.77 13.02
CA ILE A 4 13.78 57.65 13.11
C ILE A 4 13.31 56.28 12.62
N ASN A 5 12.74 55.54 13.57
CA ASN A 5 11.91 54.35 13.42
C ASN A 5 10.70 54.61 12.54
N TYR A 6 10.35 53.66 11.67
CA TYR A 6 8.96 53.50 11.21
C TYR A 6 8.53 52.03 11.25
N SER A 7 8.11 51.62 12.43
CA SER A 7 7.03 50.66 12.61
C SER A 7 5.68 51.34 12.34
N LYS A 8 4.76 50.61 11.69
CA LYS A 8 3.33 50.89 11.40
C LYS A 8 3.06 51.75 10.16
N VAL A 9 2.37 51.18 9.16
CA VAL A 9 1.00 51.54 8.71
C VAL A 9 0.39 50.33 7.91
N PRO A 10 -0.91 50.30 7.53
CA PRO A 10 -1.93 49.46 8.14
C PRO A 10 -2.54 48.41 7.19
N THR A 11 -3.17 47.39 7.76
CA THR A 11 -3.85 46.32 7.02
C THR A 11 -5.33 46.65 6.91
N GLU A 12 -5.74 47.33 5.85
CA GLU A 12 -7.15 47.39 5.44
C GLU A 12 -7.22 47.70 3.94
N CYS A 13 -8.16 47.03 3.26
CA CYS A 13 -8.43 47.07 1.81
C CYS A 13 -7.51 46.25 0.90
N ILE A 14 -7.78 44.94 0.80
CA ILE A 14 -8.21 44.26 -0.44
C ILE A 14 -9.02 43.03 0.03
N ALA A 15 -10.30 43.26 0.27
CA ALA A 15 -11.29 42.22 0.53
C ALA A 15 -12.47 42.47 -0.43
N ALA A 16 -12.26 42.18 -1.70
CA ALA A 16 -13.34 41.98 -2.67
C ALA A 16 -12.78 41.16 -3.83
N LEU A 17 -13.53 40.12 -4.22
CA LEU A 17 -13.28 39.17 -5.32
C LEU A 17 -12.57 37.85 -4.93
N SER A 18 -13.31 36.95 -4.26
CA SER A 18 -13.32 35.50 -4.57
C SER A 18 -14.35 34.77 -3.68
N PRO A 19 -15.17 33.83 -4.21
CA PRO A 19 -16.26 33.20 -3.46
C PRO A 19 -15.75 32.21 -2.40
N LYS A 20 -16.41 32.22 -1.23
CA LYS A 20 -16.14 31.33 -0.09
C LYS A 20 -16.36 29.86 -0.47
N LYS A 21 -15.30 29.06 -0.50
CA LYS A 21 -15.39 27.61 -0.31
C LYS A 21 -15.51 27.33 1.19
N LEU A 22 -16.64 26.79 1.60
CA LEU A 22 -16.87 26.26 2.94
C LEU A 22 -15.94 25.05 3.15
N THR A 23 -15.00 25.16 4.09
CA THR A 23 -14.23 24.03 4.62
C THR A 23 -14.57 23.83 6.09
N PHE A 24 -14.70 22.57 6.47
CA PHE A 24 -15.19 22.05 7.75
C PHE A 24 -14.18 22.24 8.90
N SER A 25 -13.75 23.47 9.19
CA SER A 25 -12.84 23.74 10.32
C SER A 25 -13.11 25.04 11.08
N GLY A 26 -14.28 25.65 10.89
CA GLY A 26 -14.72 26.79 11.70
C GLY A 26 -15.63 26.35 12.84
N ASN A 27 -15.06 25.86 13.95
CA ASN A 27 -15.65 25.89 15.30
C ASN A 27 -14.70 25.31 16.35
N PHE A 28 -13.58 25.98 16.64
CA PHE A 28 -12.98 25.90 17.98
C PHE A 28 -12.39 27.26 18.34
N THR A 29 -12.89 27.78 19.46
CA THR A 29 -12.51 29.05 20.06
C THR A 29 -11.08 29.04 20.60
N GLN A 30 -10.51 30.23 20.65
CA GLN A 30 -9.13 30.53 21.00
C GLN A 30 -8.88 30.48 22.51
N LYS A 31 -8.95 29.30 23.14
CA LYS A 31 -8.32 29.01 24.43
C LYS A 31 -7.83 27.56 24.43
N TYR A 32 -6.67 27.31 25.03
CA TYR A 32 -5.89 26.06 25.07
C TYR A 32 -4.85 25.89 23.94
N LYS A 33 -3.71 26.56 24.14
CA LYS A 33 -2.42 26.10 23.61
C LYS A 33 -1.92 24.96 24.49
N GLY A 34 -1.56 23.82 23.87
CA GLY A 34 -0.76 22.75 24.48
C GLY A 34 -1.40 21.37 24.39
N PHE A 35 -1.26 20.70 23.25
CA PHE A 35 -1.46 19.25 23.15
C PHE A 35 -0.09 18.57 23.27
N ASP A 36 0.28 18.19 24.50
CA ASP A 36 1.41 17.31 24.79
C ASP A 36 0.86 16.03 25.44
N ILE A 37 1.03 14.88 24.77
CA ILE A 37 0.37 13.60 25.09
C ILE A 37 1.20 12.75 26.08
N SER A 38 2.22 13.33 26.72
CA SER A 38 3.22 12.56 27.47
C SER A 38 3.10 12.56 29.01
N ALA A 39 2.02 13.07 29.61
CA ALA A 39 1.88 13.13 31.08
C ALA A 39 0.82 12.14 31.67
N PRO A 40 1.20 11.18 32.54
CA PRO A 40 0.31 10.19 33.15
C PRO A 40 -0.80 10.77 34.05
N LEU A 41 -0.61 11.99 34.57
CA LEU A 41 -1.52 12.61 35.54
C LEU A 41 -2.87 13.07 34.93
N HIS A 42 -2.97 13.23 33.61
CA HIS A 42 -4.20 13.74 32.99
C HIS A 42 -5.29 12.67 32.74
N ARG A 43 -4.91 11.37 32.71
CA ARG A 43 -5.86 10.25 32.52
C ARG A 43 -6.78 10.03 33.72
N ALA A 44 -6.33 10.32 34.94
CA ALA A 44 -7.14 10.19 36.15
C ALA A 44 -8.21 11.29 36.22
N SER A 45 -7.86 12.53 35.85
CA SER A 45 -8.77 13.67 35.82
C SER A 45 -9.90 13.53 34.78
N MET A 46 -9.63 12.91 33.63
CA MET A 46 -10.63 12.70 32.59
C MET A 46 -11.62 11.59 32.96
N ARG A 47 -11.16 10.54 33.65
CA ARG A 47 -12.04 9.50 34.20
C ARG A 47 -12.96 10.05 35.30
N GLN A 48 -12.46 10.92 36.16
CA GLN A 48 -13.27 11.56 37.19
C GLN A 48 -14.35 12.47 36.59
N ASN A 49 -14.01 13.28 35.56
CA ASN A 49 -14.99 14.12 34.88
C ASN A 49 -16.08 13.33 34.15
N ILE A 50 -15.74 12.18 33.56
CA ILE A 50 -16.74 11.31 32.91
C ILE A 50 -17.68 10.71 33.96
N LEU A 51 -17.17 10.32 35.13
CA LEU A 51 -17.98 9.81 36.23
C LEU A 51 -18.92 10.89 36.79
N ASP A 52 -18.44 12.12 37.01
CA ASP A 52 -19.27 13.26 37.48
C ASP A 52 -20.33 13.70 36.46
N ILE A 53 -20.11 13.47 35.15
CA ILE A 53 -21.10 13.74 34.09
C ILE A 53 -22.14 12.63 34.03
N VAL A 54 -21.74 11.37 34.23
CA VAL A 54 -22.67 10.24 34.31
C VAL A 54 -23.55 10.37 35.55
N GLU A 55 -22.98 10.70 36.71
CA GLU A 55 -23.72 10.88 37.97
C GLU A 55 -24.80 11.96 37.85
N ARG A 56 -24.44 13.16 37.35
CA ARG A 56 -25.42 14.23 37.07
C ARG A 56 -26.52 13.85 36.07
N ARG A 57 -26.19 13.05 35.05
CA ARG A 57 -27.17 12.59 34.05
C ARG A 57 -28.11 11.52 34.59
N THR A 58 -27.66 10.76 35.58
CA THR A 58 -28.49 9.76 36.27
C THR A 58 -29.43 10.44 37.28
N GLU A 59 -28.97 11.49 37.96
CA GLU A 59 -29.79 12.29 38.88
C GLU A 59 -30.88 13.10 38.16
N SER A 60 -30.60 13.69 36.99
CA SER A 60 -31.62 14.43 36.21
C SER A 60 -32.73 13.54 35.63
N ARG A 61 -32.52 12.23 35.49
CA ARG A 61 -33.52 11.30 34.92
C ARG A 61 -34.52 10.73 35.93
N MET A 62 -34.29 10.95 37.22
CA MET A 62 -35.15 10.46 38.32
C MET A 62 -36.17 11.51 38.80
N GLY A 63 -36.17 12.73 38.23
CA GLY A 63 -36.94 13.87 38.76
C GLY A 63 -38.21 14.29 38.00
N GLU A 64 -38.51 13.75 36.82
CA GLU A 64 -39.63 14.25 36.01
C GLU A 64 -40.82 13.29 35.97
N GLN A 65 -41.77 13.54 36.86
CA GLN A 65 -43.11 12.96 36.86
C GLN A 65 -44.15 14.06 36.54
N LYS A 66 -45.03 13.76 35.56
CA LYS A 66 -46.18 14.54 35.03
C LYS A 66 -45.85 15.71 34.11
N VAL A 67 -46.34 15.68 32.87
CA VAL A 67 -47.56 16.34 32.40
C VAL A 67 -47.92 15.80 30.99
N PHE A 68 -49.19 15.45 30.81
CA PHE A 68 -49.85 15.16 29.53
C PHE A 68 -49.90 16.42 28.65
N ILE A 69 -49.47 16.36 27.39
CA ILE A 69 -50.16 17.00 26.25
C ILE A 69 -49.99 16.09 25.02
N ASP A 70 -51.15 15.78 24.46
CA ASP A 70 -51.45 15.06 23.23
C ASP A 70 -51.33 16.02 22.04
N GLU A 71 -50.58 15.67 20.99
CA GLU A 71 -50.88 16.01 19.59
C GLU A 71 -50.00 15.13 18.66
N ASN A 72 -50.60 14.09 18.07
CA ASN A 72 -50.10 13.51 16.81
C ASN A 72 -51.28 13.37 15.84
N PRO A 73 -51.26 14.05 14.68
CA PRO A 73 -52.27 13.89 13.66
C PRO A 73 -51.96 12.69 12.75
N MET A 74 -53.02 11.99 12.34
CA MET A 74 -53.10 11.02 11.24
C MET A 74 -52.29 9.72 11.33
N TYR A 75 -53.00 8.62 11.60
CA TYR A 75 -53.07 7.48 10.67
C TYR A 75 -54.30 6.61 10.98
N GLU A 76 -55.14 6.36 9.98
CA GLU A 76 -56.36 5.53 10.08
C GLU A 76 -56.01 4.03 10.14
N ASP A 77 -56.66 3.30 11.06
CA ASP A 77 -56.51 1.85 11.26
C ASP A 77 -57.45 1.06 10.32
N PRO A 78 -56.94 0.17 9.43
CA PRO A 78 -57.76 -0.64 8.53
C PRO A 78 -58.57 -1.78 9.17
N ARG A 79 -59.00 -1.67 10.43
CA ARG A 79 -59.64 -2.78 11.19
C ARG A 79 -61.14 -2.67 11.42
N ASP A 80 -61.81 -1.67 10.87
CA ASP A 80 -63.28 -1.53 10.98
C ASP A 80 -64.09 -2.30 9.91
N VAL A 81 -63.53 -3.34 9.30
CA VAL A 81 -64.30 -4.25 8.45
C VAL A 81 -64.02 -5.70 8.84
N ILE A 82 -65.10 -6.38 9.23
CA ILE A 82 -65.29 -7.81 9.54
C ILE A 82 -65.50 -8.07 11.04
N GLY A 83 -66.78 -8.01 11.42
CA GLY A 83 -67.28 -8.71 12.60
C GLY A 83 -67.40 -10.20 12.34
N GLU A 84 -67.13 -11.01 13.37
CA GLU A 84 -68.01 -12.08 13.84
C GLU A 84 -67.44 -12.69 15.14
N LYS A 85 -68.30 -12.82 16.15
CA LYS A 85 -67.99 -13.37 17.48
C LYS A 85 -68.09 -14.90 17.43
N PRO A 86 -67.18 -15.68 18.05
CA PRO A 86 -67.48 -17.08 18.36
C PRO A 86 -68.19 -17.21 19.72
N ALA A 87 -69.15 -18.13 19.73
CA ALA A 87 -70.11 -18.40 20.79
C ALA A 87 -69.52 -19.08 22.03
N LYS A 88 -70.16 -18.81 23.18
CA LYS A 88 -69.87 -19.40 24.50
C LYS A 88 -70.14 -20.93 24.50
N PRO A 89 -69.36 -21.73 25.24
CA PRO A 89 -69.60 -23.17 25.37
C PRO A 89 -70.82 -23.49 26.26
N PRO A 90 -71.52 -24.63 26.06
CA PRO A 90 -72.77 -24.92 26.75
C PRO A 90 -72.56 -25.47 28.17
N ARG A 91 -73.51 -25.09 29.04
CA ARG A 91 -73.63 -25.45 30.46
C ARG A 91 -73.70 -26.97 30.71
N LYS A 92 -72.99 -27.41 31.75
CA LYS A 92 -73.07 -28.75 32.37
C LYS A 92 -74.49 -29.07 32.81
N ARG A 93 -75.04 -30.22 32.38
CA ARG A 93 -76.21 -30.85 33.00
C ARG A 93 -75.76 -31.88 34.03
N VAL A 94 -76.43 -31.83 35.17
CA VAL A 94 -76.36 -32.72 36.34
C VAL A 94 -76.88 -34.10 35.96
N ILE A 95 -76.14 -35.16 36.31
CA ILE A 95 -76.57 -36.56 36.20
C ILE A 95 -77.10 -36.99 37.56
N GLN A 96 -78.42 -37.19 37.66
CA GLN A 96 -79.05 -37.95 38.73
C GLN A 96 -79.08 -39.43 38.34
N GLY A 97 -78.89 -40.30 39.35
CA GLY A 97 -78.89 -41.74 39.20
C GLY A 97 -80.26 -42.32 38.85
N ILE A 98 -80.25 -43.39 38.05
CA ILE A 98 -81.37 -44.31 37.88
C ILE A 98 -80.83 -45.74 37.98
N ALA A 99 -81.58 -46.53 38.72
CA ALA A 99 -81.27 -47.84 39.23
C ALA A 99 -81.32 -48.98 38.18
N VAL A 100 -80.84 -50.12 38.66
CA VAL A 100 -80.81 -51.46 38.10
C VAL A 100 -82.20 -51.96 37.67
N SER A 101 -82.34 -52.41 36.43
CA SER A 101 -83.20 -53.55 36.06
C SER A 101 -82.89 -54.08 34.66
N SER A 102 -82.57 -55.38 34.58
CA SER A 102 -82.54 -56.23 33.38
C SER A 102 -83.84 -56.12 32.55
N PRO A 103 -83.81 -56.20 31.20
CA PRO A 103 -84.36 -57.42 30.59
C PRO A 103 -83.77 -57.86 29.23
N ARG A 104 -83.78 -59.19 29.07
CA ARG A 104 -84.02 -60.05 27.90
C ARG A 104 -83.79 -59.51 26.47
N ALA A 105 -83.09 -60.37 25.72
CA ALA A 105 -82.84 -60.32 24.29
C ALA A 105 -84.11 -60.12 23.43
N SER A 106 -84.10 -59.06 22.62
CA SER A 106 -85.03 -58.78 21.52
C SER A 106 -84.21 -58.41 20.27
N LYS A 107 -84.76 -58.70 19.07
CA LYS A 107 -84.16 -58.44 17.75
C LYS A 107 -83.78 -56.97 17.48
N GLU A 108 -84.19 -56.03 18.32
CA GLU A 108 -83.76 -54.61 18.27
C GLU A 108 -82.36 -54.37 18.85
N GLY A 109 -81.84 -55.26 19.70
CA GLY A 109 -80.50 -55.12 20.29
C GLY A 109 -79.35 -55.22 19.27
N LYS A 110 -79.55 -55.97 18.17
CA LYS A 110 -78.56 -56.06 17.07
C LYS A 110 -78.48 -54.77 16.24
N SER A 111 -79.60 -54.05 16.12
CA SER A 111 -79.66 -52.75 15.43
C SER A 111 -78.91 -51.66 16.23
N LEU A 112 -79.16 -51.60 17.54
CA LEU A 112 -78.47 -50.69 18.46
C LEU A 112 -76.96 -50.96 18.57
N LEU A 113 -76.54 -52.22 18.60
CA LEU A 113 -75.12 -52.59 18.56
C LEU A 113 -74.45 -52.25 17.23
N LYS A 114 -75.14 -52.43 16.10
CA LYS A 114 -74.64 -52.05 14.77
C LYS A 114 -74.52 -50.53 14.63
N GLU A 115 -75.44 -49.77 15.24
CA GLU A 115 -75.40 -48.32 15.24
C GLU A 115 -74.35 -47.75 16.22
N GLN A 116 -74.18 -48.35 17.40
CA GLN A 116 -73.07 -48.01 18.30
C GLN A 116 -71.72 -48.32 17.66
N LYS A 117 -71.59 -49.45 16.95
CA LYS A 117 -70.38 -49.79 16.20
C LYS A 117 -70.11 -48.77 15.08
N ARG A 118 -71.11 -48.37 14.29
CA ARG A 118 -70.98 -47.31 13.26
C ARG A 118 -70.58 -45.96 13.87
N LYS A 119 -71.17 -45.56 14.99
CA LYS A 119 -70.80 -44.31 15.69
C LYS A 119 -69.38 -44.37 16.23
N LEU A 120 -68.93 -45.53 16.69
CA LEU A 120 -67.57 -45.74 17.16
C LEU A 120 -66.56 -45.72 15.99
N THR A 121 -66.86 -46.40 14.88
CA THR A 121 -66.03 -46.37 13.65
C THR A 121 -65.90 -44.95 13.12
N LYS A 122 -67.01 -44.19 13.06
CA LYS A 122 -66.99 -42.79 12.61
C LYS A 122 -66.17 -41.87 13.52
N LYS A 123 -66.15 -42.14 14.84
CA LYS A 123 -65.27 -41.43 15.78
C LYS A 123 -63.80 -41.77 15.57
N TYR A 124 -63.48 -43.03 15.28
CA TYR A 124 -62.11 -43.43 14.96
C TYR A 124 -61.65 -42.86 13.61
N GLU A 125 -62.49 -42.85 12.59
CA GLU A 125 -62.20 -42.20 11.30
C GLU A 125 -61.97 -40.69 11.47
N GLN A 126 -62.81 -40.00 12.25
CA GLN A 126 -62.59 -38.59 12.56
C GLN A 126 -61.28 -38.35 13.31
N LEU A 127 -60.95 -39.20 14.29
CA LEU A 127 -59.69 -39.10 15.02
C LEU A 127 -58.47 -39.34 14.12
N VAL A 128 -58.54 -40.32 13.22
CA VAL A 128 -57.48 -40.61 12.25
C VAL A 128 -57.30 -39.46 11.27
N ASN A 129 -58.39 -38.88 10.75
CA ASN A 129 -58.31 -37.73 9.86
C ASN A 129 -57.71 -36.50 10.56
N SER A 130 -58.13 -36.21 11.80
CA SER A 130 -57.52 -35.12 12.58
C SER A 130 -56.05 -35.36 12.93
N LEU A 131 -55.62 -36.62 13.11
CA LEU A 131 -54.22 -36.97 13.29
C LEU A 131 -53.42 -36.80 11.99
N MET A 132 -54.00 -37.17 10.85
CA MET A 132 -53.38 -36.98 9.53
C MET A 132 -53.20 -35.50 9.19
N GLU A 133 -54.24 -34.67 9.37
CA GLU A 133 -54.16 -33.22 9.20
C GLU A 133 -53.06 -32.61 10.08
N ARG A 134 -52.99 -33.02 11.35
CA ARG A 134 -51.94 -32.54 12.28
C ARG A 134 -50.54 -33.02 11.89
N CYS A 135 -50.41 -34.22 11.31
CA CYS A 135 -49.15 -34.70 10.76
C CYS A 135 -48.71 -33.91 9.52
N GLU A 136 -49.64 -33.60 8.62
CA GLU A 136 -49.38 -32.76 7.44
C GLU A 136 -48.96 -31.34 7.86
N GLU A 137 -49.65 -30.73 8.82
CA GLU A 137 -49.24 -29.45 9.43
C GLU A 137 -47.83 -29.51 10.01
N ASN A 138 -47.48 -30.57 10.75
CA ASN A 138 -46.15 -30.75 11.32
C ASN A 138 -45.07 -30.92 10.23
N VAL A 139 -45.37 -31.62 9.13
CA VAL A 139 -44.44 -31.77 8.00
C VAL A 139 -44.20 -30.43 7.30
N VAL A 140 -45.25 -29.63 7.10
CA VAL A 140 -45.12 -28.27 6.54
C VAL A 140 -44.26 -27.41 7.48
N GLN A 141 -44.52 -27.42 8.79
CA GLN A 141 -43.72 -26.68 9.77
C GLN A 141 -42.25 -27.14 9.81
N LEU A 142 -41.97 -28.44 9.65
CA LEU A 142 -40.60 -28.95 9.56
C LEU A 142 -39.90 -28.45 8.30
N SER A 143 -40.59 -28.45 7.15
CA SER A 143 -40.06 -27.94 5.89
C SER A 143 -39.74 -26.44 5.95
N GLU A 144 -40.58 -25.65 6.63
CA GLU A 144 -40.35 -24.23 6.87
C GLU A 144 -39.13 -24.02 7.78
N LYS A 145 -38.99 -24.81 8.84
CA LYS A 145 -37.83 -24.78 9.73
C LYS A 145 -36.55 -25.17 9.01
N ASP A 146 -36.58 -26.17 8.13
CA ASP A 146 -35.43 -26.55 7.32
C ASP A 146 -35.02 -25.44 6.34
N SER A 147 -36.00 -24.74 5.74
CA SER A 147 -35.75 -23.56 4.92
C SER A 147 -35.12 -22.41 5.72
N GLN A 148 -35.57 -22.18 6.95
CA GLN A 148 -34.95 -21.20 7.86
C GLN A 148 -33.52 -21.59 8.25
N ILE A 149 -33.27 -22.88 8.55
CA ILE A 149 -31.93 -23.41 8.85
C ILE A 149 -31.00 -23.24 7.65
N ALA A 150 -31.48 -23.49 6.43
CA ALA A 150 -30.68 -23.29 5.21
C ALA A 150 -30.29 -21.81 5.04
N LYS A 151 -31.24 -20.88 5.23
CA LYS A 151 -30.95 -19.43 5.20
C LYS A 151 -29.95 -19.01 6.29
N LEU A 152 -30.04 -19.58 7.49
CA LEU A 152 -29.09 -19.30 8.57
C LEU A 152 -27.69 -19.85 8.25
N LYS A 153 -27.59 -21.03 7.63
CA LYS A 153 -26.31 -21.59 7.17
C LYS A 153 -25.63 -20.70 6.14
N GLU A 154 -26.38 -20.18 5.16
CA GLU A 154 -25.84 -19.23 4.17
C GLU A 154 -25.39 -17.90 4.82
N LYS A 155 -26.17 -17.36 5.76
CA LYS A 155 -25.76 -16.18 6.54
C LYS A 155 -24.52 -16.44 7.40
N LEU A 156 -24.40 -17.62 8.01
CA LEU A 156 -23.22 -17.98 8.79
C LEU A 156 -21.99 -18.11 7.88
N LYS A 157 -22.15 -18.68 6.69
CA LYS A 157 -21.09 -18.79 5.69
C LYS A 157 -20.59 -17.42 5.26
N SER A 158 -21.49 -16.47 4.97
CA SER A 158 -21.09 -15.11 4.60
C SER A 158 -20.39 -14.38 5.76
N VAL A 159 -20.85 -14.54 7.00
CA VAL A 159 -20.17 -13.98 8.18
C VAL A 159 -18.77 -14.57 8.38
N LEU A 160 -18.58 -15.87 8.14
CA LEU A 160 -17.26 -16.50 8.20
C LEU A 160 -16.33 -15.97 7.10
N GLU A 161 -16.85 -15.74 5.90
CA GLU A 161 -16.11 -15.12 4.78
C GLU A 161 -15.67 -13.70 5.15
N TYR A 162 -16.58 -12.88 5.70
CA TYR A 162 -16.25 -11.53 6.17
C TYR A 162 -15.24 -11.54 7.31
N ASN A 163 -15.38 -12.42 8.30
CA ASN A 163 -14.40 -12.56 9.38
C ASN A 163 -13.01 -12.94 8.85
N LYS A 164 -12.94 -13.77 7.82
CA LYS A 164 -11.67 -14.11 7.16
C LYS A 164 -11.06 -12.88 6.49
N LEU A 165 -11.84 -12.11 5.72
CA LEU A 165 -11.39 -10.87 5.09
C LEU A 165 -10.93 -9.83 6.14
N PHE A 166 -11.69 -9.67 7.23
CA PHE A 166 -11.30 -8.80 8.35
C PHE A 166 -9.99 -9.26 9.01
N ALA A 167 -9.77 -10.56 9.18
CA ALA A 167 -8.52 -11.07 9.72
C ALA A 167 -7.33 -10.76 8.79
N GLU A 168 -7.49 -11.00 7.49
CA GLU A 168 -6.46 -10.68 6.48
C GLU A 168 -6.15 -9.17 6.43
N GLU A 169 -7.18 -8.31 6.52
CA GLU A 169 -7.00 -6.87 6.55
C GLU A 169 -6.33 -6.39 7.85
N ASN A 170 -6.65 -7.00 8.99
CA ASN A 170 -6.01 -6.70 10.27
C ASN A 170 -4.52 -7.09 10.26
N ASP A 171 -4.18 -8.23 9.65
CA ASP A 171 -2.79 -8.65 9.46
C ASP A 171 -2.03 -7.71 8.52
N GLN A 172 -2.67 -7.24 7.44
CA GLN A 172 -2.10 -6.22 6.56
C GLN A 172 -1.87 -4.89 7.29
N LEU A 173 -2.84 -4.42 8.07
CA LEU A 173 -2.71 -3.19 8.86
C LEU A 173 -1.62 -3.30 9.93
N ARG A 174 -1.47 -4.46 10.57
CA ARG A 174 -0.36 -4.74 11.50
C ARG A 174 1.00 -4.62 10.82
N SER A 175 1.16 -5.23 9.64
CA SER A 175 2.40 -5.14 8.85
C SER A 175 2.73 -3.70 8.42
N GLN A 176 1.71 -2.93 8.01
CA GLN A 176 1.88 -1.51 7.68
C GLN A 176 2.27 -0.69 8.91
N TYR A 177 1.61 -0.92 10.05
CA TYR A 177 1.95 -0.26 11.31
C TYR A 177 3.40 -0.55 11.72
N GLU A 178 3.85 -1.81 11.68
CA GLU A 178 5.24 -2.17 11.97
C GLU A 178 6.24 -1.47 11.05
N THR A 179 5.90 -1.32 9.77
CA THR A 179 6.75 -0.61 8.80
C THR A 179 6.86 0.87 9.11
N ILE A 180 5.73 1.53 9.45
CA ILE A 180 5.70 2.94 9.84
C ILE A 180 6.47 3.16 11.14
N VAL A 181 6.35 2.24 12.11
CA VAL A 181 7.10 2.32 13.38
C VAL A 181 8.60 2.24 13.12
N LYS A 182 9.07 1.30 12.28
CA LYS A 182 10.49 1.20 11.89
C LYS A 182 10.98 2.50 11.23
N TYR A 183 10.20 3.05 10.30
CA TYR A 183 10.54 4.32 9.66
C TYR A 183 10.62 5.48 10.66
N ALA A 184 9.67 5.56 11.61
CA ALA A 184 9.69 6.57 12.65
C ALA A 184 10.91 6.43 13.58
N GLU A 185 11.34 5.21 13.88
CA GLU A 185 12.57 4.94 14.64
C GLU A 185 13.83 5.35 13.87
N GLU A 186 13.89 5.07 12.56
CA GLU A 186 14.97 5.54 11.70
C GLU A 186 15.03 7.08 11.65
N CYS A 187 13.89 7.75 11.48
CA CYS A 187 13.84 9.22 11.53
C CYS A 187 14.32 9.76 12.89
N LYS A 188 13.92 9.15 14.01
CA LYS A 188 14.41 9.55 15.34
C LYS A 188 15.93 9.40 15.45
N LYS A 189 16.50 8.32 14.88
CA LYS A 189 17.94 8.09 14.85
C LYS A 189 18.65 9.17 14.03
N VAL A 190 18.17 9.47 12.83
CA VAL A 190 18.73 10.53 11.97
C VAL A 190 18.66 11.90 12.67
N ILE A 191 17.53 12.25 13.29
CA ILE A 191 17.40 13.50 14.05
C ILE A 191 18.42 13.56 15.20
N LYS A 192 18.67 12.43 15.88
CA LYS A 192 19.67 12.36 16.95
C LYS A 192 21.08 12.59 16.41
N GLU A 193 21.42 11.95 15.29
CA GLU A 193 22.71 12.14 14.61
C GLU A 193 22.91 13.59 14.15
N GLU A 194 21.89 14.23 13.56
CA GLU A 194 21.96 15.65 13.17
C GLU A 194 22.12 16.58 14.38
N ARG A 195 21.44 16.30 15.50
CA ARG A 195 21.60 17.06 16.75
C ARG A 195 23.00 16.89 17.35
N GLU A 196 23.63 15.73 17.17
CA GLU A 196 25.01 15.51 17.59
C GLU A 196 26.01 16.24 16.66
N ARG A 197 25.79 16.21 15.34
CA ARG A 197 26.60 17.00 14.40
C ARG A 197 26.49 18.51 14.64
N ASN A 198 25.28 19.02 14.88
CA ASN A 198 25.09 20.44 15.21
C ASN A 198 25.83 20.81 16.50
N ARG A 199 25.76 19.97 17.55
CA ARG A 199 26.54 20.18 18.77
C ARG A 199 28.05 20.21 18.53
N ALA A 200 28.56 19.35 17.65
CA ALA A 200 29.98 19.36 17.27
C ALA A 200 30.36 20.62 16.47
N LEU A 201 29.49 21.07 15.57
CA LEU A 201 29.69 22.32 14.82
C LEU A 201 29.66 23.54 15.73
N ASP A 202 28.71 23.61 16.68
CA ASP A 202 28.66 24.68 17.69
C ASP A 202 29.94 24.72 18.53
N GLY A 203 30.50 23.55 18.88
CA GLY A 203 31.81 23.44 19.53
C GLY A 203 32.94 24.06 18.69
N ARG A 204 33.01 23.70 17.40
CA ARG A 204 33.98 24.29 16.45
C ARG A 204 33.80 25.80 16.27
N VAL A 205 32.57 26.28 16.21
CA VAL A 205 32.27 27.71 16.11
C VAL A 205 32.80 28.45 17.34
N LYS A 206 32.61 27.89 18.54
CA LYS A 206 33.17 28.46 19.78
C LYS A 206 34.70 28.46 19.77
N GLU A 207 35.34 27.36 19.39
CA GLU A 207 36.81 27.30 19.27
C GLU A 207 37.34 28.33 18.26
N LEU A 208 36.68 28.50 17.12
CA LEU A 208 37.04 29.50 16.12
C LEU A 208 36.83 30.92 16.65
N GLN A 209 35.74 31.19 17.35
CA GLN A 209 35.51 32.48 18.01
C GLN A 209 36.59 32.78 19.07
N GLU A 210 37.02 31.79 19.84
CA GLU A 210 38.07 31.94 20.84
C GLU A 210 39.44 32.20 20.19
N LYS A 211 39.75 31.51 19.08
CA LYS A 211 40.94 31.81 18.25
C LYS A 211 40.89 33.21 17.68
N VAL A 212 39.74 33.64 17.14
CA VAL A 212 39.57 35.03 16.63
C VAL A 212 39.80 36.04 17.76
N LYS A 213 39.27 35.81 18.96
CA LYS A 213 39.54 36.66 20.14
C LYS A 213 41.03 36.72 20.51
N GLN A 214 41.77 35.63 20.36
CA GLN A 214 43.22 35.62 20.58
C GLN A 214 43.97 36.47 19.54
N TYR A 215 43.46 36.58 18.31
CA TYR A 215 44.02 37.47 17.28
C TYR A 215 43.53 38.92 17.40
N GLU A 216 42.39 39.17 18.06
CA GLU A 216 41.84 40.52 18.29
C GLU A 216 42.41 41.21 19.54
N LEU A 217 43.00 40.47 20.48
CA LEU A 217 43.76 41.05 21.59
C LEU A 217 45.19 41.35 21.12
N PRO A 218 45.62 42.63 21.07
CA PRO A 218 47.02 42.95 20.80
C PRO A 218 47.87 42.36 21.92
N ASP A 219 48.85 41.55 21.55
CA ASP A 219 49.86 41.00 22.45
C ASP A 219 50.50 42.16 23.24
N ARG A 220 50.18 42.23 24.54
CA ARG A 220 50.52 43.39 25.38
C ARG A 220 51.90 43.26 26.03
N ASP A 221 52.59 42.15 25.82
CA ASP A 221 53.84 41.82 26.51
C ASP A 221 55.06 41.58 25.58
N HIS A 222 54.96 41.90 24.28
CA HIS A 222 56.14 42.05 23.43
C HIS A 222 56.62 43.51 23.42
N GLU A 223 57.55 43.81 24.33
CA GLU A 223 58.44 44.98 24.24
C GLU A 223 59.23 44.92 22.93
N SER A 224 58.76 45.61 21.90
CA SER A 224 59.58 46.51 21.06
C SER A 224 58.82 46.97 19.82
N SER A 225 58.95 48.28 19.57
CA SER A 225 58.69 48.97 18.32
C SER A 225 57.29 49.58 18.11
N THR A 226 57.28 50.90 18.29
CA THR A 226 56.55 51.90 17.50
C THR A 226 55.02 51.80 17.49
N ALA A 227 54.42 52.27 18.58
CA ALA A 227 53.04 52.75 18.56
C ALA A 227 52.91 53.93 17.57
N ILE A 228 52.15 53.75 16.50
CA ILE A 228 51.68 54.82 15.62
C ILE A 228 50.37 55.38 16.23
N PRO A 229 50.21 56.70 16.38
CA PRO A 229 49.03 57.27 17.00
C PRO A 229 47.80 57.10 16.10
N LEU A 230 46.71 56.59 16.68
CA LEU A 230 45.36 56.73 16.13
C LEU A 230 44.91 58.20 16.23
N VAL A 231 45.19 59.04 15.23
CA VAL A 231 44.27 60.10 14.74
C VAL A 231 44.69 60.47 13.32
N GLU A 232 43.86 60.10 12.34
CA GLU A 232 43.45 60.90 11.17
C GLU A 232 42.80 59.91 10.19
N VAL A 233 41.50 60.07 9.93
CA VAL A 233 40.88 59.42 8.76
C VAL A 233 41.64 59.99 7.57
N CYS A 234 42.56 59.19 7.03
CA CYS A 234 43.42 59.62 5.94
C CYS A 234 42.57 60.26 4.85
N MET A 235 42.91 61.49 4.46
CA MET A 235 42.19 62.24 3.42
C MET A 235 42.04 61.42 2.12
N SER A 236 42.94 60.47 1.86
CA SER A 236 42.83 59.54 0.74
C SER A 236 41.80 58.43 0.95
N CYS A 237 41.49 58.02 2.18
CA CYS A 237 40.40 57.10 2.49
C CYS A 237 39.04 57.80 2.40
N SER A 238 38.94 59.05 2.86
CA SER A 238 37.73 59.88 2.69
C SER A 238 37.48 60.17 1.20
N SER A 239 38.51 60.57 0.44
CA SER A 239 38.37 60.81 -1.00
C SER A 239 38.05 59.53 -1.77
N ARG A 240 38.66 58.39 -1.41
CA ARG A 240 38.36 57.10 -2.05
C ARG A 240 36.94 56.64 -1.75
N GLN A 241 36.41 56.90 -0.56
CA GLN A 241 35.01 56.63 -0.21
C GLN A 241 34.04 57.53 -0.98
N ILE A 242 34.39 58.81 -1.19
CA ILE A 242 33.61 59.74 -2.02
C ILE A 242 33.59 59.26 -3.48
N ILE A 243 34.74 58.86 -4.04
CA ILE A 243 34.83 58.32 -5.41
C ILE A 243 34.02 57.02 -5.54
N LEU A 244 34.09 56.14 -4.53
CA LEU A 244 33.29 54.90 -4.50
C LEU A 244 31.79 55.18 -4.48
N ASN A 245 31.35 56.17 -3.70
CA ASN A 245 29.95 56.58 -3.64
C ASN A 245 29.50 57.24 -4.95
N GLN A 246 30.32 58.11 -5.55
CA GLN A 246 30.05 58.70 -6.86
C GLN A 246 29.97 57.64 -7.97
N ALA A 247 30.85 56.64 -7.95
CA ALA A 247 30.79 55.52 -8.88
C ALA A 247 29.52 54.67 -8.70
N ARG A 248 29.08 54.43 -7.45
CA ARG A 248 27.82 53.75 -7.15
C ARG A 248 26.60 54.53 -7.63
N GLU A 249 26.60 55.85 -7.43
CA GLU A 249 25.54 56.73 -7.94
C GLU A 249 25.51 56.77 -9.47
N HIS A 250 26.67 56.84 -10.11
CA HIS A 250 26.75 56.80 -11.57
C HIS A 250 26.27 55.46 -12.13
N ASN A 251 26.60 54.34 -11.47
CA ASN A 251 26.15 53.01 -11.89
C ASN A 251 24.63 52.85 -11.72
N THR A 252 24.06 53.36 -10.63
CA THR A 252 22.59 53.38 -10.43
C THR A 252 21.87 54.28 -11.41
N ARG A 253 22.45 55.42 -11.82
CA ARG A 253 21.91 56.25 -12.92
C ARG A 253 21.94 55.51 -14.25
N LEU A 254 23.08 54.91 -14.61
CA LEU A 254 23.20 54.10 -15.84
C LEU A 254 22.22 52.91 -15.86
N GLN A 255 21.96 52.27 -14.73
CA GLN A 255 20.94 51.22 -14.65
C GLN A 255 19.54 51.76 -14.94
N LYS A 256 19.20 52.96 -14.44
CA LYS A 256 17.93 53.62 -14.74
C LYS A 256 17.83 54.00 -16.21
N ASP A 257 18.90 54.55 -16.79
CA ASP A 257 18.95 54.91 -18.22
C ASP A 257 18.82 53.66 -19.11
N MET A 258 19.50 52.57 -18.75
CA MET A 258 19.38 51.28 -19.44
C MET A 258 17.96 50.74 -19.36
N GLN A 259 17.28 50.88 -18.22
CA GLN A 259 15.88 50.46 -18.08
C GLN A 259 14.96 51.35 -18.93
N ALA A 260 15.17 52.66 -18.96
CA ALA A 260 14.43 53.58 -19.83
C ALA A 260 14.64 53.23 -21.32
N LEU A 261 15.87 52.89 -21.72
CA LEU A 261 16.18 52.40 -23.07
C LEU A 261 15.44 51.10 -23.39
N LYS A 262 15.40 50.13 -22.46
CA LYS A 262 14.60 48.90 -22.62
C LYS A 262 13.12 49.20 -22.81
N ASP A 263 12.56 50.13 -22.04
CA ASP A 263 11.15 50.52 -22.15
C ASP A 263 10.85 51.23 -23.48
N VAL A 264 11.74 52.11 -23.95
CA VAL A 264 11.64 52.75 -25.26
C VAL A 264 11.72 51.71 -26.37
N LEU A 265 12.66 50.78 -26.29
CA LEU A 265 12.85 49.71 -27.28
C LEU A 265 11.64 48.77 -27.30
N TYR A 266 11.07 48.45 -26.14
CA TYR A 266 9.81 47.71 -26.05
C TYR A 266 8.65 48.46 -26.69
N ARG A 267 8.48 49.76 -26.39
CA ARG A 267 7.42 50.60 -27.00
C ARG A 267 7.59 50.71 -28.52
N LEU A 268 8.82 50.89 -29.00
CA LEU A 268 9.15 50.90 -30.43
C LEU A 268 8.84 49.56 -31.07
N ASN A 269 9.20 48.44 -30.45
CA ASN A 269 8.87 47.11 -30.95
C ASN A 269 7.36 46.88 -31.03
N VAL A 270 6.59 47.31 -30.01
CA VAL A 270 5.12 47.25 -30.05
C VAL A 270 4.56 48.12 -31.18
N GLN A 271 5.11 49.33 -31.40
CA GLN A 271 4.71 50.19 -32.52
C GLN A 271 5.07 49.58 -33.87
N LEU A 272 6.26 48.98 -34.01
CA LEU A 272 6.70 48.24 -35.19
C LEU A 272 5.79 47.05 -35.47
N SER A 273 5.43 46.27 -34.46
CA SER A 273 4.48 45.16 -34.60
C SER A 273 3.11 45.65 -35.06
N ARG A 274 2.59 46.75 -34.46
CA ARG A 274 1.33 47.37 -34.91
C ARG A 274 1.41 47.92 -36.34
N TYR A 275 2.55 48.48 -36.72
CA TYR A 275 2.78 48.99 -38.07
C TYR A 275 2.86 47.85 -39.09
N GLN A 276 3.58 46.78 -38.78
CA GLN A 276 3.65 45.56 -39.59
C GLN A 276 2.27 44.87 -39.71
N GLU A 277 1.47 44.90 -38.65
CA GLU A 277 0.10 44.38 -38.65
C GLU A 277 -0.84 45.24 -39.49
N ARG A 278 -0.72 46.57 -39.42
CA ARG A 278 -1.41 47.47 -40.35
C ARG A 278 -0.97 47.25 -41.79
N LEU A 279 0.33 47.05 -42.05
CA LEU A 279 0.82 46.72 -43.40
C LEU A 279 0.22 45.40 -43.89
N ARG A 280 0.21 44.35 -43.05
CA ARG A 280 -0.45 43.08 -43.39
C ARG A 280 -1.95 43.24 -43.65
N ALA A 281 -2.65 44.03 -42.84
CA ALA A 281 -4.08 44.32 -43.02
C ALA A 281 -4.34 45.14 -44.31
N ASN A 282 -3.51 46.14 -44.62
CA ASN A 282 -3.60 46.94 -45.84
C ASN A 282 -3.23 46.12 -47.09
N THR A 283 -2.28 45.19 -46.97
CA THR A 283 -1.91 44.28 -48.07
C THR A 283 -3.06 43.29 -48.34
N GLN A 284 -3.78 42.87 -47.31
CA GLN A 284 -4.99 42.05 -47.45
C GLN A 284 -6.22 42.85 -47.96
N SER A 285 -6.32 44.16 -47.67
CA SER A 285 -7.38 45.01 -48.25
C SER A 285 -7.11 45.42 -49.70
N VAL A 286 -5.85 45.42 -50.14
CA VAL A 286 -5.44 45.72 -51.52
C VAL A 286 -5.41 44.46 -52.41
N ALA A 287 -5.34 43.26 -51.83
CA ALA A 287 -5.41 41.98 -52.54
C ALA A 287 -6.84 41.52 -52.91
N GLY A 288 -7.86 42.36 -52.68
CA GLY A 288 -9.26 42.11 -53.06
C GLY A 288 -9.60 42.43 -54.52
N ASP A 289 -8.73 43.11 -55.28
CA ASP A 289 -8.94 43.39 -56.69
C ASP A 289 -7.69 43.05 -57.52
N LYS A 290 -7.83 41.96 -58.28
CA LYS A 290 -7.00 41.41 -59.36
C LYS A 290 -5.80 40.51 -58.99
N PRO A 291 -5.74 39.29 -59.58
CA PRO A 291 -4.66 38.33 -59.39
C PRO A 291 -3.61 38.49 -60.50
N GLU A 292 -2.33 38.58 -60.11
CA GLU A 292 -1.17 37.99 -60.79
C GLU A 292 0.11 38.64 -60.25
N ALA A 293 0.86 37.87 -59.45
CA ALA A 293 2.33 37.79 -59.48
C ALA A 293 2.82 37.02 -58.26
N LEU A 294 3.32 35.81 -58.49
CA LEU A 294 4.25 35.13 -57.61
C LEU A 294 5.38 36.08 -57.21
N PHE A 295 5.58 36.32 -55.92
CA PHE A 295 6.92 36.64 -55.38
C PHE A 295 7.02 36.20 -53.93
N LYS A 296 7.83 35.16 -53.70
CA LYS A 296 8.41 34.83 -52.39
C LYS A 296 9.76 35.56 -52.26
N PRO A 297 9.99 36.39 -51.23
CA PRO A 297 11.32 36.69 -50.72
C PRO A 297 11.62 35.67 -49.58
N GLY A 298 12.71 34.92 -49.55
CA GLY A 298 14.06 35.24 -49.98
C GLY A 298 14.92 35.42 -48.74
N ASP A 299 15.34 34.30 -48.14
CA ASP A 299 16.29 34.23 -47.03
C ASP A 299 17.57 35.00 -47.38
N LYS A 300 17.82 36.08 -46.65
CA LYS A 300 19.09 36.79 -46.64
C LYS A 300 19.33 37.30 -45.23
N TYR A 301 20.19 36.62 -44.47
CA TYR A 301 21.15 37.22 -43.53
C TYR A 301 22.06 36.11 -42.98
N ASP A 302 22.91 35.55 -43.85
CA ASP A 302 24.16 34.87 -43.49
C ASP A 302 25.27 35.48 -44.35
N ALA A 303 25.71 36.68 -43.97
CA ALA A 303 26.82 37.36 -44.64
C ALA A 303 27.46 38.39 -43.71
N LEU A 304 28.01 37.95 -42.58
CA LEU A 304 29.00 38.75 -41.84
C LEU A 304 29.95 37.93 -40.96
N ASP A 305 30.29 36.70 -41.38
CA ASP A 305 31.27 35.87 -40.66
C ASP A 305 32.35 35.24 -41.57
N SER A 306 32.64 35.87 -42.72
CA SER A 306 33.72 35.47 -43.65
C SER A 306 34.82 36.51 -43.79
N LEU A 307 35.11 37.28 -42.73
CA LEU A 307 36.10 38.36 -42.80
C LEU A 307 36.96 38.44 -41.54
N LEU A 308 37.51 37.31 -41.05
CA LEU A 308 38.60 37.33 -40.05
C LEU A 308 39.45 36.05 -39.94
N THR A 309 39.47 35.18 -40.96
CA THR A 309 40.39 34.03 -40.98
C THR A 309 41.18 33.94 -42.29
N ALA A 310 42.01 34.94 -42.60
CA ALA A 310 43.04 34.83 -43.62
C ALA A 310 44.13 35.91 -43.46
N LYS A 311 45.16 35.59 -42.66
CA LYS A 311 46.55 36.14 -42.64
C LYS A 311 47.19 35.56 -41.36
N THR A 312 48.28 34.78 -41.34
CA THR A 312 49.34 34.52 -42.31
C THR A 312 50.13 33.30 -41.79
N LEU A 313 50.48 32.34 -42.65
CA LEU A 313 51.66 31.50 -42.49
C LEU A 313 52.41 31.50 -43.82
N ASN A 314 53.70 31.87 -43.74
CA ASN A 314 54.82 31.76 -44.68
C ASN A 314 54.75 30.50 -45.61
N PRO A 315 55.43 30.44 -46.79
CA PRO A 315 56.86 30.76 -46.92
C PRO A 315 57.38 31.28 -48.30
N GLU A 316 58.64 31.69 -48.24
CA GLU A 316 59.76 31.58 -49.18
C GLU A 316 59.59 31.39 -50.71
N ASP A 317 60.53 32.07 -51.37
CA ASP A 317 61.26 31.74 -52.59
C ASP A 317 60.60 31.84 -53.97
N GLY A 318 61.27 32.61 -54.82
CA GLY A 318 61.49 32.23 -56.20
C GLY A 318 61.04 33.22 -57.27
N GLN A 319 62.03 33.83 -57.91
CA GLN A 319 62.04 34.24 -59.31
C GLN A 319 61.31 35.54 -59.75
N THR A 320 62.14 36.60 -59.84
CA THR A 320 62.46 37.36 -61.07
C THR A 320 61.42 37.42 -62.20
N LYS A 321 60.99 38.64 -62.54
CA LYS A 321 61.06 39.24 -63.89
C LYS A 321 60.69 40.74 -63.85
N PRO A 322 61.03 41.54 -64.89
CA PRO A 322 61.76 42.80 -64.70
C PRO A 322 61.04 44.05 -65.23
N GLY A 323 61.59 45.21 -64.88
CA GLY A 323 61.46 46.47 -65.62
C GLY A 323 61.06 47.66 -64.74
N PRO A 324 61.39 48.92 -65.10
CA PRO A 324 62.06 49.38 -66.31
C PRO A 324 63.33 50.25 -66.06
N GLU A 325 64.18 50.24 -67.07
CA GLU A 325 64.99 51.35 -67.61
C GLU A 325 65.23 52.59 -66.72
N GLU A 326 66.47 52.75 -66.25
CA GLU A 326 67.20 54.01 -66.38
C GLU A 326 68.62 53.75 -66.89
N THR A 327 68.84 54.26 -68.10
CA THR A 327 70.05 54.78 -68.75
C THR A 327 71.47 54.49 -68.17
N PRO A 328 72.43 54.15 -69.05
CA PRO A 328 73.82 53.93 -68.68
C PRO A 328 74.56 55.26 -68.56
N TYR A 329 74.91 55.66 -67.34
CA TYR A 329 75.89 56.72 -67.15
C TYR A 329 77.29 56.14 -67.23
N THR A 330 77.94 56.36 -68.36
CA THR A 330 79.39 56.24 -68.55
C THR A 330 80.10 57.20 -67.59
N GLY A 331 80.56 56.68 -66.45
CA GLY A 331 81.35 57.44 -65.48
C GLY A 331 82.77 56.90 -65.42
N ARG A 332 83.70 57.60 -66.07
CA ARG A 332 85.16 57.46 -65.88
C ARG A 332 85.49 57.26 -64.39
N THR A 333 86.35 56.29 -64.10
CA THR A 333 87.23 56.34 -62.93
C THR A 333 88.14 57.55 -63.06
N VAL A 334 87.66 58.71 -62.60
CA VAL A 334 88.53 59.85 -62.30
C VAL A 334 89.01 59.63 -60.88
N ASP A 335 90.27 59.26 -60.76
CA ASP A 335 90.97 59.25 -59.48
C ASP A 335 91.07 60.71 -58.97
N LEU A 336 90.09 61.11 -58.16
CA LEU A 336 89.95 62.46 -57.58
C LEU A 336 90.72 62.61 -56.24
N THR A 337 91.59 61.66 -55.92
CA THR A 337 92.40 61.64 -54.68
C THR A 337 93.37 62.81 -54.54
N GLY A 338 93.51 63.69 -55.56
CA GLY A 338 94.51 64.76 -55.56
C GLY A 338 94.04 66.22 -55.69
N LEU A 339 92.74 66.54 -55.90
CA LEU A 339 92.33 67.91 -56.28
C LEU A 339 91.16 68.53 -55.50
N LEU A 340 90.65 67.86 -54.48
CA LEU A 340 89.65 68.45 -53.57
C LEU A 340 90.35 68.92 -52.29
N SER A 341 90.38 70.23 -52.08
CA SER A 341 90.85 70.84 -50.83
C SER A 341 90.11 70.21 -49.65
N ALA A 342 90.85 69.77 -48.62
CA ALA A 342 90.31 69.21 -47.38
C ALA A 342 89.23 70.11 -46.74
N GLN A 343 89.26 71.41 -47.03
CA GLN A 343 88.30 72.41 -46.56
C GLN A 343 86.88 72.25 -47.16
N ALA A 344 86.75 71.69 -48.36
CA ALA A 344 85.44 71.50 -49.02
C ALA A 344 84.82 70.12 -48.74
N LEU A 345 85.65 69.12 -48.43
CA LEU A 345 85.21 67.77 -48.10
C LEU A 345 84.85 67.59 -46.62
N ALA A 346 85.50 68.33 -45.71
CA ALA A 346 85.25 68.21 -44.27
C ALA A 346 83.78 68.42 -43.87
N PRO A 347 83.05 69.46 -44.33
CA PRO A 347 81.63 69.63 -44.00
C PRO A 347 80.74 68.51 -44.55
N LEU A 348 81.13 67.91 -45.68
CA LEU A 348 80.39 66.78 -46.25
C LEU A 348 80.62 65.51 -45.41
N PHE A 349 81.85 65.28 -44.95
CA PHE A 349 82.16 64.19 -44.01
C PHE A 349 81.46 64.38 -42.66
N ASP A 350 81.42 65.61 -42.13
CA ASP A 350 80.67 65.95 -40.92
C ASP A 350 79.17 65.68 -41.10
N ALA A 351 78.57 66.13 -42.22
CA ALA A 351 77.17 65.85 -42.54
C ALA A 351 76.88 64.34 -42.74
N TYR A 352 77.79 63.58 -43.35
CA TYR A 352 77.68 62.12 -43.45
C TYR A 352 77.80 61.44 -42.09
N GLN A 353 78.69 61.93 -41.23
CA GLN A 353 78.88 61.41 -39.88
C GLN A 353 77.68 61.73 -38.99
N GLU A 354 77.09 62.92 -39.11
CA GLU A 354 75.80 63.28 -38.50
C GLU A 354 74.66 62.39 -39.02
N ASN A 355 74.57 62.14 -40.34
CA ASN A 355 73.56 61.24 -40.91
C ASN A 355 73.70 59.80 -40.40
N LEU A 356 74.94 59.32 -40.25
CA LEU A 356 75.22 58.01 -39.64
C LEU A 356 74.80 57.99 -38.18
N GLN A 357 75.13 59.02 -37.40
CA GLN A 357 74.70 59.14 -36.00
C GLN A 357 73.18 59.22 -35.85
N GLU A 358 72.48 59.94 -36.74
CA GLU A 358 71.01 59.99 -36.77
C GLU A 358 70.42 58.62 -37.09
N LYS A 359 70.97 57.89 -38.07
CA LYS A 359 70.55 56.52 -38.39
C LYS A 359 70.78 55.56 -37.23
N ASP A 360 71.92 55.65 -36.56
CA ASP A 360 72.22 54.85 -35.36
C ASP A 360 71.24 55.17 -34.23
N THR A 361 70.92 56.46 -34.03
CA THR A 361 69.92 56.90 -33.05
C THR A 361 68.53 56.36 -33.40
N LEU A 362 68.14 56.39 -34.68
CA LEU A 362 66.88 55.85 -35.16
C LEU A 362 66.79 54.33 -34.97
N ILE A 363 67.89 53.61 -35.21
CA ILE A 363 68.00 52.17 -34.97
C ILE A 363 67.78 51.88 -33.48
N LEU A 364 68.48 52.60 -32.59
CA LEU A 364 68.31 52.46 -31.14
C LEU A 364 66.87 52.73 -30.69
N ASP A 365 66.22 53.76 -31.24
CA ASP A 365 64.82 54.05 -30.94
C ASP A 365 63.88 52.94 -31.45
N TYR A 366 64.11 52.38 -32.63
CA TYR A 366 63.34 51.25 -33.14
C TYR A 366 63.57 49.97 -32.33
N GLU A 367 64.80 49.70 -31.90
CA GLU A 367 65.11 48.56 -31.01
C GLU A 367 64.36 48.69 -29.67
N LYS A 368 64.36 49.89 -29.07
CA LYS A 368 63.62 50.17 -27.84
C LYS A 368 62.10 50.05 -28.03
N GLN A 369 61.56 50.51 -29.16
CA GLN A 369 60.15 50.33 -29.50
C GLN A 369 59.83 48.83 -29.69
N PHE A 370 60.72 48.08 -30.35
CA PHE A 370 60.56 46.64 -30.56
C PHE A 370 60.58 45.87 -29.24
N GLU A 371 61.49 46.19 -28.33
CA GLU A 371 61.50 45.62 -26.98
C GLU A 371 60.20 45.91 -26.22
N THR A 372 59.69 47.14 -26.35
CA THR A 372 58.43 47.55 -25.70
C THR A 372 57.24 46.78 -26.27
N ILE A 373 57.16 46.63 -27.59
CA ILE A 373 56.14 45.82 -28.27
C ILE A 373 56.27 44.35 -27.86
N ASN A 374 57.48 43.82 -27.77
CA ASN A 374 57.73 42.43 -27.36
C ASN A 374 57.30 42.18 -25.91
N LYS A 375 57.56 43.11 -24.99
CA LYS A 375 57.06 43.05 -23.59
C LYS A 375 55.53 43.08 -23.55
N LYS A 376 54.88 43.97 -24.30
CA LYS A 376 53.41 44.02 -24.41
C LYS A 376 52.83 42.75 -25.01
N SER A 377 53.43 42.22 -26.07
CA SER A 377 53.03 40.96 -26.71
C SER A 377 53.10 39.78 -25.74
N LYS A 378 54.19 39.66 -24.98
CA LYS A 378 54.30 38.65 -23.91
C LYS A 378 53.21 38.81 -22.84
N SER A 379 52.92 40.04 -22.41
CA SER A 379 51.84 40.32 -21.47
C SER A 379 50.48 39.88 -22.01
N ILE A 380 50.17 40.20 -23.27
CA ILE A 380 48.92 39.81 -23.94
C ILE A 380 48.82 38.28 -24.03
N VAL A 381 49.91 37.58 -24.37
CA VAL A 381 49.92 36.11 -24.42
C VAL A 381 49.66 35.51 -23.04
N THR A 382 50.26 36.07 -21.97
CA THR A 382 49.99 35.61 -20.60
C THR A 382 48.55 35.86 -20.19
N GLU A 383 47.99 37.03 -20.51
CA GLU A 383 46.59 37.36 -20.23
C GLU A 383 45.64 36.43 -20.98
N ASN A 384 45.85 36.22 -22.28
CA ASN A 384 45.06 35.29 -23.10
C ASN A 384 45.11 33.86 -22.56
N LYS A 385 46.27 33.41 -22.07
CA LYS A 385 46.37 32.10 -21.41
C LYS A 385 45.53 32.05 -20.13
N THR A 386 45.60 33.08 -19.28
CA THR A 386 44.78 33.13 -18.06
C THR A 386 43.28 33.22 -18.36
N LEU A 387 42.89 33.91 -19.44
CA LEU A 387 41.49 33.99 -19.87
C LEU A 387 41.02 32.64 -20.42
N ALA A 388 41.84 31.93 -21.20
CA ALA A 388 41.53 30.59 -21.68
C ALA A 388 41.34 29.60 -20.51
N ASP A 389 42.22 29.66 -19.50
CA ASP A 389 42.09 28.83 -18.29
C ASP A 389 40.80 29.16 -17.51
N LYS A 390 40.43 30.44 -17.42
CA LYS A 390 39.15 30.87 -16.79
C LYS A 390 37.94 30.39 -17.57
N VAL A 391 37.94 30.50 -18.90
CA VAL A 391 36.85 30.01 -19.76
C VAL A 391 36.67 28.52 -19.54
N LYS A 392 37.76 27.74 -19.53
CA LYS A 392 37.71 26.31 -19.27
C LYS A 392 37.15 25.97 -17.89
N SER A 393 37.54 26.70 -16.84
CA SER A 393 36.97 26.55 -15.50
C SER A 393 35.45 26.81 -15.48
N LEU A 394 35.00 27.86 -16.16
CA LEU A 394 33.57 28.19 -16.25
C LEU A 394 32.78 27.14 -17.06
N GLU A 395 33.38 26.58 -18.11
CA GLU A 395 32.79 25.47 -18.87
C GLU A 395 32.62 24.22 -17.98
N ASP A 396 33.63 23.86 -17.20
CA ASP A 396 33.57 22.74 -16.26
C ASP A 396 32.52 22.96 -15.15
N GLU A 397 32.45 24.17 -14.58
CA GLU A 397 31.41 24.56 -13.62
C GLU A 397 30.01 24.47 -14.23
N LEU A 398 29.83 24.94 -15.46
CA LEU A 398 28.56 24.91 -16.18
C LEU A 398 28.12 23.48 -16.48
N VAL A 399 29.04 22.58 -16.81
CA VAL A 399 28.77 21.14 -16.92
C VAL A 399 28.35 20.57 -15.55
N GLY A 400 29.04 20.92 -14.47
CA GLY A 400 28.69 20.52 -13.11
C GLY A 400 27.27 20.97 -12.71
N VAL A 401 26.93 22.24 -12.96
CA VAL A 401 25.59 22.79 -12.70
C VAL A 401 24.52 22.09 -13.53
N ARG A 402 24.77 21.81 -14.82
CA ARG A 402 23.83 21.06 -15.66
C ARG A 402 23.59 19.64 -15.15
N GLN A 403 24.62 18.96 -14.65
CA GLN A 403 24.48 17.64 -14.04
C GLN A 403 23.69 17.71 -12.72
N SER A 404 23.99 18.70 -11.87
CA SER A 404 23.24 18.93 -10.62
C SER A 404 21.77 19.24 -10.89
N TYR A 405 21.47 20.03 -11.93
CA TYR A 405 20.10 20.34 -12.34
C TYR A 405 19.35 19.08 -12.79
N LYS A 406 19.97 18.24 -13.63
CA LYS A 406 19.39 16.95 -14.04
C LYS A 406 19.09 16.06 -12.84
N LYS A 407 20.02 15.97 -11.88
CA LYS A 407 19.83 15.22 -10.64
C LYS A 407 18.64 15.76 -9.84
N LEU A 408 18.56 17.07 -9.67
CA LEU A 408 17.48 17.74 -8.94
C LEU A 408 16.10 17.54 -9.61
N VAL A 409 16.05 17.51 -10.95
CA VAL A 409 14.82 17.21 -11.70
C VAL A 409 14.34 15.78 -11.40
N VAL A 410 15.25 14.80 -11.42
CA VAL A 410 14.90 13.40 -11.10
C VAL A 410 14.49 13.26 -9.62
N GLU A 411 15.17 13.92 -8.70
CA GLU A 411 14.79 13.96 -7.28
C GLU A 411 13.40 14.58 -7.08
N LYS A 412 13.06 15.62 -7.84
CA LYS A 412 11.73 16.21 -7.81
C LYS A 412 10.66 15.26 -8.34
N GLU A 413 10.90 14.63 -9.49
CA GLU A 413 9.94 13.67 -10.08
C GLU A 413 9.69 12.47 -9.16
N THR A 414 10.75 11.94 -8.53
CA THR A 414 10.63 10.85 -7.56
C THR A 414 9.87 11.29 -6.31
N ALA A 415 10.12 12.49 -5.77
CA ALA A 415 9.37 13.03 -4.66
C ALA A 415 7.89 13.28 -4.99
N ASP A 416 7.58 13.73 -6.21
CA ASP A 416 6.20 13.92 -6.68
C ASP A 416 5.45 12.58 -6.78
N ILE A 417 6.11 11.51 -7.25
CA ILE A 417 5.55 10.14 -7.26
C ILE A 417 5.32 9.65 -5.83
N GLU A 418 6.30 9.78 -4.94
CA GLU A 418 6.16 9.39 -3.53
C GLU A 418 4.98 10.11 -2.87
N LYS A 419 4.87 11.43 -3.07
CA LYS A 419 3.75 12.22 -2.58
C LYS A 419 2.41 11.72 -3.12
N ALA A 420 2.31 11.44 -4.42
CA ALA A 420 1.09 10.91 -5.02
C ALA A 420 0.68 9.55 -4.40
N THR A 421 1.64 8.65 -4.20
CA THR A 421 1.36 7.35 -3.58
C THR A 421 0.92 7.46 -2.12
N LEU A 422 1.48 8.42 -1.36
CA LEU A 422 1.09 8.68 0.02
C LEU A 422 -0.33 9.26 0.10
N VAL A 423 -0.68 10.18 -0.80
CA VAL A 423 -2.04 10.73 -0.89
C VAL A 423 -3.04 9.63 -1.22
N GLU A 424 -2.77 8.78 -2.20
CA GLU A 424 -3.67 7.68 -2.57
C GLU A 424 -3.83 6.64 -1.43
N ARG A 425 -2.77 6.41 -0.63
CA ARG A 425 -2.88 5.57 0.58
C ARG A 425 -3.74 6.23 1.66
N ALA A 426 -3.57 7.53 1.87
CA ALA A 426 -4.37 8.28 2.83
C ALA A 426 -5.86 8.31 2.44
N GLU A 427 -6.17 8.53 1.17
CA GLU A 427 -7.55 8.52 0.65
C GLU A 427 -8.19 7.13 0.81
N ARG A 428 -7.48 6.05 0.48
CA ARG A 428 -7.99 4.68 0.73
C ARG A 428 -8.25 4.41 2.21
N ALA A 429 -7.37 4.87 3.10
CA ALA A 429 -7.57 4.72 4.54
C ALA A 429 -8.76 5.54 5.04
N GLU A 430 -8.96 6.76 4.52
CA GLU A 430 -10.13 7.59 4.83
C GLU A 430 -11.44 6.93 4.38
N SER A 431 -11.48 6.36 3.16
CA SER A 431 -12.66 5.64 2.67
C SER A 431 -13.01 4.44 3.54
N LYS A 432 -12.01 3.61 3.91
CA LYS A 432 -12.23 2.48 4.83
C LYS A 432 -12.73 2.93 6.20
N LEU A 433 -12.21 4.04 6.71
CA LEU A 433 -12.67 4.59 7.98
C LEU A 433 -14.14 5.05 7.89
N LYS A 434 -14.53 5.69 6.77
CA LYS A 434 -15.93 6.06 6.49
C LYS A 434 -16.85 4.84 6.44
N GLU A 435 -16.45 3.78 5.72
CA GLU A 435 -17.22 2.53 5.66
C GLU A 435 -17.39 1.91 7.07
N VAL A 436 -16.34 1.91 7.88
CA VAL A 436 -16.43 1.44 9.27
C VAL A 436 -17.38 2.30 10.10
N TYR A 437 -17.34 3.63 9.97
CA TYR A 437 -18.28 4.52 10.64
C TYR A 437 -19.73 4.25 10.22
N GLU A 438 -20.00 4.11 8.93
CA GLU A 438 -21.33 3.78 8.40
C GLU A 438 -21.83 2.44 8.97
N LEU A 439 -20.97 1.41 9.01
CA LEU A 439 -21.31 0.12 9.63
C LEU A 439 -21.63 0.24 11.14
N TYR A 440 -20.92 1.10 11.87
CA TYR A 440 -21.22 1.36 13.28
C TYR A 440 -22.55 2.09 13.46
N GLU A 441 -22.85 3.07 12.61
CA GLU A 441 -24.13 3.79 12.61
C GLU A 441 -25.30 2.86 12.27
N ASP A 442 -25.14 1.97 11.28
CA ASP A 442 -26.12 0.95 10.92
C ASP A 442 -26.36 -0.03 12.06
N LYS A 443 -25.29 -0.49 12.72
CA LYS A 443 -25.38 -1.39 13.87
C LYS A 443 -26.08 -0.73 15.06
N MET A 444 -25.79 0.55 15.33
CA MET A 444 -26.48 1.32 16.36
C MET A 444 -27.97 1.44 16.04
N SER A 445 -28.30 1.74 14.78
CA SER A 445 -29.68 1.85 14.29
C SER A 445 -30.44 0.52 14.34
N ALA A 446 -29.76 -0.60 14.09
CA ALA A 446 -30.34 -1.94 14.28
C ALA A 446 -30.59 -2.24 15.77
N MET A 447 -29.61 -1.96 16.64
CA MET A 447 -29.74 -2.16 18.09
C MET A 447 -30.87 -1.33 18.70
N MET A 448 -31.07 -0.10 18.23
CA MET A 448 -32.20 0.75 18.63
C MET A 448 -33.54 0.13 18.24
N ARG A 449 -33.67 -0.42 17.03
CA ARG A 449 -34.88 -1.12 16.58
C ARG A 449 -35.14 -2.40 17.38
N ASP A 450 -34.09 -3.15 17.71
CA ASP A 450 -34.20 -4.34 18.55
C ASP A 450 -34.62 -3.96 19.97
N TYR A 451 -34.02 -2.91 20.54
CA TYR A 451 -34.40 -2.38 21.85
C TYR A 451 -35.87 -1.96 21.88
N GLU A 452 -36.33 -1.22 20.89
CA GLU A 452 -37.74 -0.83 20.77
C GLU A 452 -38.67 -2.05 20.66
N THR A 453 -38.27 -3.08 19.92
CA THR A 453 -39.05 -4.31 19.76
C THR A 453 -39.14 -5.08 21.07
N VAL A 454 -38.00 -5.32 21.74
CA VAL A 454 -37.95 -5.96 23.06
C VAL A 454 -38.75 -5.16 24.08
N HIS A 455 -38.66 -3.83 24.03
CA HIS A 455 -39.45 -2.96 24.90
C HIS A 455 -40.95 -3.15 24.66
N ARG A 456 -41.42 -3.15 23.41
CA ARG A 456 -42.83 -3.44 23.08
C ARG A 456 -43.26 -4.83 23.57
N GLU A 457 -42.46 -5.86 23.30
CA GLU A 457 -42.73 -7.24 23.74
C GLU A 457 -42.77 -7.37 25.25
N TYR A 458 -41.87 -6.70 25.97
CA TYR A 458 -41.86 -6.66 27.43
C TYR A 458 -43.18 -6.13 27.98
N PHE A 459 -43.71 -5.04 27.42
CA PHE A 459 -45.02 -4.51 27.85
C PHE A 459 -46.18 -5.46 27.51
N VAL A 460 -46.14 -6.14 26.36
CA VAL A 460 -47.14 -7.16 26.01
C VAL A 460 -47.09 -8.32 27.01
N VAL A 461 -45.92 -8.85 27.32
CA VAL A 461 -45.74 -9.95 28.27
C VAL A 461 -46.14 -9.52 29.68
N LYS A 462 -45.76 -8.31 30.11
CA LYS A 462 -46.16 -7.75 31.40
C LYS A 462 -47.68 -7.68 31.52
N ASN A 463 -48.37 -7.14 30.52
CA ASN A 463 -49.83 -7.08 30.51
C ASN A 463 -50.46 -8.48 30.51
N ASN A 464 -49.88 -9.43 29.76
CA ASN A 464 -50.34 -10.82 29.76
C ASN A 464 -50.13 -11.51 31.10
N LEU A 465 -49.02 -11.22 31.79
CA LEU A 465 -48.72 -11.73 33.12
C LEU A 465 -49.72 -11.19 34.13
N GLU A 466 -49.97 -9.88 34.13
CA GLU A 466 -51.00 -9.25 34.99
C GLU A 466 -52.39 -9.88 34.73
N MET A 467 -52.74 -10.14 33.47
CA MET A 467 -53.98 -10.86 33.14
C MET A 467 -53.99 -12.32 33.63
N ALA A 468 -52.85 -13.01 33.56
CA ALA A 468 -52.71 -14.39 34.02
C ALA A 468 -52.75 -14.49 35.55
N GLU A 469 -52.09 -13.58 36.27
CA GLU A 469 -52.15 -13.46 37.73
C GLU A 469 -53.59 -13.22 38.19
N ASN A 470 -54.33 -12.33 37.51
CA ASN A 470 -55.74 -12.11 37.78
C ASN A 470 -56.60 -13.38 37.55
N LYS A 471 -56.30 -14.16 36.50
CA LYS A 471 -56.97 -15.46 36.25
C LYS A 471 -56.56 -16.54 37.25
N LEU A 472 -55.30 -16.56 37.67
CA LEU A 472 -54.78 -17.50 38.66
C LEU A 472 -55.40 -17.22 40.02
N ALA A 473 -55.51 -15.96 40.43
CA ALA A 473 -56.23 -15.56 41.64
C ALA A 473 -57.70 -16.01 41.62
N GLN A 474 -58.36 -15.93 40.45
CA GLN A 474 -59.72 -16.47 40.27
C GLN A 474 -59.77 -18.01 40.36
N LEU A 475 -58.78 -18.70 39.79
CA LEU A 475 -58.68 -20.16 39.85
C LEU A 475 -58.29 -20.68 41.22
N ASP A 476 -57.43 -19.98 41.97
CA ASP A 476 -57.05 -20.35 43.34
C ASP A 476 -58.22 -20.13 44.30
N ALA A 477 -59.05 -19.11 44.09
CA ALA A 477 -60.33 -18.97 44.77
C ALA A 477 -61.30 -20.14 44.48
N LEU A 478 -61.24 -20.74 43.29
CA LEU A 478 -62.02 -21.92 42.91
C LEU A 478 -61.39 -23.25 43.39
N ARG A 479 -60.05 -23.33 43.41
CA ARG A 479 -59.27 -24.51 43.81
C ARG A 479 -59.31 -24.71 45.32
N ALA A 480 -59.27 -23.63 46.11
CA ALA A 480 -59.55 -23.65 47.54
C ALA A 480 -60.93 -24.27 47.88
N ARG A 481 -61.82 -24.36 46.89
CA ARG A 481 -63.19 -24.88 47.04
C ARG A 481 -63.39 -26.32 46.55
N THR A 482 -62.42 -26.95 45.88
CA THR A 482 -62.71 -28.18 45.10
C THR A 482 -61.69 -29.33 45.13
N VAL A 483 -60.50 -29.21 45.72
CA VAL A 483 -59.55 -30.36 45.74
C VAL A 483 -58.86 -30.55 47.10
N PRO A 484 -58.95 -31.75 47.72
CA PRO A 484 -58.26 -32.06 48.98
C PRO A 484 -56.72 -32.03 48.86
N ALA A 485 -56.05 -31.44 49.87
CA ALA A 485 -54.61 -31.12 49.87
C ALA A 485 -53.66 -32.34 49.75
N ASP A 486 -54.04 -33.51 50.28
CA ASP A 486 -53.20 -34.72 50.32
C ASP A 486 -52.88 -35.29 48.92
N MET A 487 -53.80 -35.15 47.95
CA MET A 487 -53.57 -35.56 46.55
C MET A 487 -52.60 -34.64 45.80
N HIS A 488 -52.49 -33.37 46.21
CA HIS A 488 -51.53 -32.42 45.64
C HIS A 488 -50.12 -32.67 46.15
N GLU A 489 -49.98 -32.97 47.44
CA GLU A 489 -48.69 -33.19 48.10
C GLU A 489 -47.94 -34.40 47.52
N ARG A 490 -48.62 -35.53 47.33
CA ARG A 490 -48.00 -36.73 46.72
C ARG A 490 -47.57 -36.54 45.27
N ARG A 491 -48.32 -35.76 44.49
CA ARG A 491 -47.94 -35.43 43.10
C ARG A 491 -46.77 -34.46 43.07
N LEU A 492 -46.72 -33.49 43.98
CA LEU A 492 -45.60 -32.57 44.13
C LEU A 492 -44.32 -33.32 44.53
N ASP A 493 -44.39 -34.29 45.44
CA ASP A 493 -43.23 -35.08 45.85
C ASP A 493 -42.73 -36.03 44.76
N HIS A 494 -43.61 -36.51 43.89
CA HIS A 494 -43.20 -37.23 42.68
C HIS A 494 -42.49 -36.30 41.67
N CYS A 495 -43.00 -35.09 41.46
CA CYS A 495 -42.35 -34.09 40.59
C CYS A 495 -41.00 -33.61 41.15
N LYS A 496 -40.87 -33.46 42.48
CA LYS A 496 -39.59 -33.11 43.12
C LYS A 496 -38.53 -34.19 42.88
N ARG A 497 -38.89 -35.47 43.06
CA ARG A 497 -37.98 -36.60 42.78
C ARG A 497 -37.53 -36.64 41.32
N LEU A 498 -38.47 -36.46 40.38
CA LEU A 498 -38.13 -36.37 38.94
C LEU A 498 -37.19 -35.20 38.63
N LEU A 499 -37.37 -34.05 39.29
CA LEU A 499 -36.50 -32.88 39.12
C LEU A 499 -35.09 -33.15 39.66
N GLU A 500 -34.97 -33.81 40.82
CA GLU A 500 -33.68 -34.20 41.40
C GLU A 500 -32.93 -35.20 40.52
N GLU A 501 -33.64 -36.20 39.97
CA GLU A 501 -33.09 -37.16 39.02
C GLU A 501 -32.58 -36.46 37.74
N LEU A 502 -33.37 -35.54 37.18
CA LEU A 502 -32.96 -34.75 36.01
C LEU A 502 -31.75 -33.86 36.30
N LYS A 503 -31.70 -33.22 37.48
CA LYS A 503 -30.54 -32.43 37.91
C LYS A 503 -29.29 -33.30 38.04
N HIS A 504 -29.42 -34.51 38.58
CA HIS A 504 -28.31 -35.45 38.68
C HIS A 504 -27.81 -35.88 37.30
N GLN A 505 -28.73 -36.21 36.38
CA GLN A 505 -28.38 -36.55 35.00
C GLN A 505 -27.69 -35.39 34.26
N TYR A 506 -28.20 -34.17 34.38
CA TYR A 506 -27.54 -32.99 33.83
C TYR A 506 -26.16 -32.76 34.43
N SER A 507 -25.99 -32.94 35.75
CA SER A 507 -24.69 -32.81 36.40
C SER A 507 -23.69 -33.86 35.88
N MET A 508 -24.11 -35.10 35.68
CA MET A 508 -23.26 -36.15 35.12
C MET A 508 -22.87 -35.87 33.67
N ASP A 509 -23.82 -35.38 32.86
CA ASP A 509 -23.53 -35.04 31.46
C ASP A 509 -22.65 -33.80 31.33
N THR A 510 -22.79 -32.82 32.22
CA THR A 510 -21.86 -31.67 32.29
C THR A 510 -20.46 -32.14 32.65
N ASN A 511 -20.30 -32.97 33.69
CA ASN A 511 -19.00 -33.51 34.08
C ASN A 511 -18.34 -34.32 32.94
N ARG A 512 -19.11 -35.14 32.22
CA ARG A 512 -18.61 -35.88 31.03
C ARG A 512 -18.14 -34.95 29.91
N LYS A 513 -18.89 -33.87 29.64
CA LYS A 513 -18.51 -32.87 28.65
C LYS A 513 -17.26 -32.11 29.06
N ASP A 514 -17.12 -31.77 30.34
CA ASP A 514 -15.95 -31.09 30.87
C ASP A 514 -14.71 -32.01 30.82
N GLU A 515 -14.85 -33.31 31.12
CA GLU A 515 -13.79 -34.31 30.91
C GLU A 515 -13.41 -34.45 29.43
N GLN A 516 -14.36 -34.35 28.51
CA GLN A 516 -14.08 -34.40 27.08
C GLN A 516 -13.37 -33.12 26.60
N LEU A 517 -13.77 -31.96 27.13
CA LEU A 517 -13.19 -30.66 26.83
C LEU A 517 -11.75 -30.56 27.34
N THR A 518 -11.48 -31.05 28.55
CA THR A 518 -10.11 -31.12 29.09
C THR A 518 -9.22 -32.03 28.25
N LYS A 519 -9.69 -33.22 27.84
CA LYS A 519 -8.95 -34.11 26.93
C LYS A 519 -8.64 -33.48 25.58
N THR A 520 -9.60 -32.78 24.96
CA THR A 520 -9.35 -32.10 23.67
C THR A 520 -8.41 -30.91 23.84
N GLN A 521 -8.48 -30.20 24.96
CA GLN A 521 -7.57 -29.10 25.27
C GLN A 521 -6.13 -29.58 25.52
N GLU A 522 -5.93 -30.73 26.15
CA GLU A 522 -4.63 -31.38 26.26
C GLU A 522 -4.07 -31.83 24.90
N GLN A 523 -4.92 -32.38 24.03
CA GLN A 523 -4.53 -32.75 22.67
C GLN A 523 -4.13 -31.52 21.83
N LEU A 524 -4.88 -30.42 21.95
CA LEU A 524 -4.55 -29.15 21.30
C LEU A 524 -3.16 -28.68 21.74
N LYS A 525 -2.91 -28.65 23.06
CA LYS A 525 -1.62 -28.23 23.63
C LYS A 525 -0.46 -29.11 23.13
N MET A 526 -0.66 -30.43 23.05
CA MET A 526 0.35 -31.34 22.49
C MET A 526 0.65 -31.06 21.02
N VAL A 527 -0.35 -30.66 20.22
CA VAL A 527 -0.15 -30.28 18.82
C VAL A 527 0.55 -28.94 18.71
N GLU A 528 0.18 -27.95 19.54
CA GLU A 528 0.86 -26.66 19.62
C GLU A 528 2.34 -26.82 19.96
N ASP A 529 2.67 -27.65 20.94
CA ASP A 529 4.06 -27.95 21.33
C ASP A 529 4.84 -28.62 20.18
N LYS A 530 4.20 -29.51 19.42
CA LYS A 530 4.80 -30.14 18.22
C LYS A 530 5.03 -29.11 17.10
N CYS A 531 4.06 -28.24 16.84
CA CYS A 531 4.18 -27.16 15.86
C CYS A 531 5.31 -26.19 16.25
N ALA A 532 5.41 -25.82 17.53
CA ALA A 532 6.49 -24.96 18.03
C ALA A 532 7.87 -25.60 17.82
N LYS A 533 8.03 -26.90 18.13
CA LYS A 533 9.27 -27.64 17.87
C LYS A 533 9.64 -27.67 16.39
N LEU A 534 8.69 -27.99 15.51
CA LEU A 534 8.91 -28.00 14.07
C LEU A 534 9.28 -26.62 13.52
N MET A 535 8.68 -25.54 14.05
CA MET A 535 9.03 -24.17 13.69
C MET A 535 10.46 -23.82 14.10
N GLN A 536 10.91 -24.25 15.28
CA GLN A 536 12.27 -24.06 15.74
C GLN A 536 13.28 -24.84 14.88
N GLU A 537 12.98 -26.10 14.53
CA GLU A 537 13.80 -26.90 13.61
C GLU A 537 13.90 -26.27 12.22
N ASN A 538 12.78 -25.75 11.69
CA ASN A 538 12.76 -25.04 10.41
C ASN A 538 13.59 -23.76 10.46
N GLN A 539 13.55 -23.02 11.57
CA GLN A 539 14.39 -21.83 11.74
C GLN A 539 15.89 -22.19 11.78
N ASN A 540 16.26 -23.24 12.52
CA ASN A 540 17.64 -23.71 12.59
C ASN A 540 18.17 -24.15 11.21
N THR A 541 17.36 -24.87 10.43
CA THR A 541 17.75 -25.30 9.08
C THR A 541 17.90 -24.13 8.10
N LYS A 542 17.07 -23.08 8.21
CA LYS A 542 17.25 -21.84 7.44
C LYS A 542 18.57 -21.14 7.75
N GLU A 543 18.92 -21.03 9.03
CA GLU A 543 20.19 -20.43 9.45
C GLU A 543 21.40 -21.22 8.96
N GLU A 544 21.33 -22.55 8.99
CA GLU A 544 22.35 -23.42 8.42
C GLU A 544 22.50 -23.24 6.91
N LEU A 545 21.39 -23.14 6.17
CA LEU A 545 21.40 -22.88 4.73
C LEU A 545 22.03 -21.52 4.40
N GLU A 546 21.71 -20.48 5.18
CA GLU A 546 22.36 -19.17 5.01
C GLU A 546 23.87 -19.24 5.22
N LYS A 547 24.33 -19.97 6.25
CA LYS A 547 25.76 -20.20 6.52
C LYS A 547 26.42 -20.92 5.35
N ALA A 548 25.79 -21.97 4.82
CA ALA A 548 26.28 -22.71 3.65
C ALA A 548 26.39 -21.81 2.41
N LEU A 549 25.36 -21.00 2.12
CA LEU A 549 25.37 -20.06 1.00
C LEU A 549 26.46 -18.98 1.13
N LYS A 550 26.70 -18.46 2.35
CA LYS A 550 27.81 -17.55 2.64
C LYS A 550 29.16 -18.23 2.34
N ASN A 551 29.34 -19.48 2.75
CA ASN A 551 30.55 -20.25 2.47
C ASN A 551 30.77 -20.49 0.97
N VAL A 552 29.72 -20.83 0.21
CA VAL A 552 29.81 -20.97 -1.25
C VAL A 552 30.25 -19.66 -1.91
N ARG A 553 29.70 -18.52 -1.47
CA ARG A 553 30.13 -17.19 -1.96
C ARG A 553 31.60 -16.91 -1.64
N LEU A 554 32.08 -17.29 -0.45
CA LEU A 554 33.48 -17.15 -0.06
C LEU A 554 34.39 -18.03 -0.94
N TYR A 555 34.04 -19.30 -1.18
CA TYR A 555 34.79 -20.18 -2.08
C TYR A 555 34.82 -19.63 -3.52
N ARG A 556 33.72 -19.04 -4.01
CA ARG A 556 33.68 -18.39 -5.33
C ARG A 556 34.61 -17.18 -5.42
N LYS A 557 34.62 -16.32 -4.40
CA LYS A 557 35.55 -15.17 -4.31
C LYS A 557 37.00 -15.64 -4.23
N ALA A 558 37.29 -16.64 -3.40
CA ALA A 558 38.61 -17.24 -3.28
C ALA A 558 39.10 -17.82 -4.62
N ALA A 559 38.23 -18.53 -5.36
CA ALA A 559 38.57 -19.07 -6.67
C ALA A 559 38.96 -17.98 -7.70
N VAL A 560 38.31 -16.80 -7.67
CA VAL A 560 38.69 -15.66 -8.52
C VAL A 560 40.07 -15.13 -8.14
N ILE A 561 40.34 -14.95 -6.85
CA ILE A 561 41.63 -14.47 -6.35
C ILE A 561 42.75 -15.46 -6.72
N PHE A 562 42.54 -16.76 -6.50
CA PHE A 562 43.52 -17.78 -6.86
C PHE A 562 43.76 -17.86 -8.37
N ARG A 563 42.72 -17.71 -9.21
CA ARG A 563 42.90 -17.61 -10.68
C ARG A 563 43.77 -16.42 -11.07
N GLN A 564 43.57 -15.25 -10.44
CA GLN A 564 44.37 -14.07 -10.71
C GLN A 564 45.82 -14.26 -10.24
N ARG A 565 46.02 -14.75 -9.01
CA ARG A 565 47.37 -15.05 -8.46
C ARG A 565 48.11 -16.06 -9.32
N LEU A 566 47.42 -17.10 -9.80
CA LEU A 566 47.99 -18.09 -10.71
C LEU A 566 48.38 -17.47 -12.06
N LYS A 567 47.50 -16.69 -12.69
CA LYS A 567 47.81 -15.98 -13.95
C LYS A 567 49.03 -15.06 -13.80
N SER A 568 49.10 -14.28 -12.73
CA SER A 568 50.23 -13.38 -12.46
C SER A 568 51.53 -14.14 -12.16
N ALA A 569 51.48 -15.24 -11.40
CA ALA A 569 52.64 -16.07 -11.10
C ALA A 569 53.16 -16.79 -12.35
N THR A 570 52.26 -17.35 -13.18
CA THR A 570 52.61 -17.95 -14.48
C THR A 570 53.23 -16.92 -15.41
N ALA A 571 52.68 -15.70 -15.49
CA ALA A 571 53.25 -14.64 -16.33
C ALA A 571 54.65 -14.20 -15.85
N ARG A 572 54.89 -14.13 -14.54
CA ARG A 572 56.23 -13.86 -13.97
C ARG A 572 57.22 -14.97 -14.30
N MET A 573 56.82 -16.24 -14.11
CA MET A 573 57.61 -17.41 -14.48
C MET A 573 58.01 -17.38 -15.96
N THR A 574 57.06 -17.13 -16.86
CA THR A 574 57.33 -17.09 -18.31
C THR A 574 58.30 -15.96 -18.68
N ARG A 575 58.17 -14.78 -18.06
CA ARG A 575 59.09 -13.65 -18.25
C ARG A 575 60.51 -13.93 -17.74
N VAL A 576 60.63 -14.53 -16.56
CA VAL A 576 61.94 -14.89 -16.00
C VAL A 576 62.59 -16.01 -16.82
N ARG A 577 61.80 -16.98 -17.31
CA ARG A 577 62.27 -18.06 -18.20
C ARG A 577 62.75 -17.53 -19.56
N SER A 578 62.05 -16.57 -20.16
CA SER A 578 62.47 -15.96 -21.43
C SER A 578 63.69 -15.06 -21.25
N SER A 579 63.80 -14.34 -20.12
CA SER A 579 64.99 -13.55 -19.76
C SER A 579 66.22 -14.43 -19.55
N ALA A 580 66.11 -15.52 -18.78
CA ALA A 580 67.19 -16.47 -18.52
C ALA A 580 67.73 -17.13 -19.82
N ARG A 581 66.84 -17.44 -20.78
CA ARG A 581 67.24 -17.94 -22.11
C ARG A 581 68.06 -16.93 -22.91
N ARG A 582 67.78 -15.63 -22.78
CA ARG A 582 68.46 -14.56 -23.52
C ARG A 582 69.84 -14.20 -22.94
N THR A 583 70.00 -14.31 -21.62
CA THR A 583 71.22 -13.85 -20.94
C THR A 583 72.32 -14.90 -20.79
N LYS A 584 72.10 -16.18 -21.19
CA LYS A 584 73.08 -17.29 -21.00
C LYS A 584 73.75 -17.27 -19.60
N ASN A 585 72.98 -16.86 -18.59
CA ASN A 585 73.50 -16.67 -17.24
C ASN A 585 73.38 -18.00 -16.48
N ASN A 586 74.49 -18.51 -15.93
CA ASN A 586 74.51 -19.78 -15.19
C ASN A 586 73.73 -19.72 -13.86
N ASN A 587 73.42 -18.51 -13.37
CA ASN A 587 72.62 -18.31 -12.16
C ASN A 587 71.10 -18.32 -12.47
N ASN A 588 70.51 -19.52 -12.40
CA ASN A 588 69.07 -19.77 -12.57
C ASN A 588 68.21 -19.49 -11.32
N GLU A 589 68.77 -18.86 -10.29
CA GLU A 589 68.10 -18.63 -9.00
C GLU A 589 66.75 -17.87 -9.11
N PRO A 590 66.62 -16.80 -9.92
CA PRO A 590 65.34 -16.09 -10.08
C PRO A 590 64.26 -16.98 -10.72
N LEU A 591 64.65 -17.87 -11.65
CA LEU A 591 63.73 -18.81 -12.28
C LEU A 591 63.26 -19.85 -11.27
N ARG A 592 64.19 -20.39 -10.47
CA ARG A 592 63.92 -21.36 -9.41
C ARG A 592 62.96 -20.81 -8.35
N GLN A 593 63.15 -19.56 -7.92
CA GLN A 593 62.23 -18.87 -7.00
C GLN A 593 60.85 -18.64 -7.63
N ALA A 594 60.78 -18.28 -8.91
CA ALA A 594 59.51 -18.14 -9.62
C ALA A 594 58.76 -19.48 -9.77
N MET A 595 59.47 -20.61 -9.98
CA MET A 595 58.88 -21.95 -9.98
C MET A 595 58.35 -22.33 -8.60
N ALA A 596 59.15 -22.14 -7.55
CA ALA A 596 58.75 -22.44 -6.18
C ALA A 596 57.53 -21.63 -5.73
N ALA A 597 57.45 -20.35 -6.10
CA ALA A 597 56.28 -19.52 -5.82
C ALA A 597 55.02 -19.98 -6.57
N LEU A 598 55.16 -20.42 -7.82
CA LEU A 598 54.07 -20.99 -8.61
C LEU A 598 53.57 -22.31 -8.02
N ASP A 599 54.48 -23.18 -7.58
CA ASP A 599 54.13 -24.47 -6.97
C ASP A 599 53.51 -24.30 -5.58
N LYS A 600 53.94 -23.32 -4.80
CA LYS A 600 53.26 -22.93 -3.55
C LYS A 600 51.81 -22.51 -3.80
N ILE A 601 51.56 -21.69 -4.83
CA ILE A 601 50.20 -21.28 -5.22
C ILE A 601 49.37 -22.48 -5.69
N LYS A 602 49.94 -23.43 -6.44
CA LYS A 602 49.25 -24.67 -6.81
C LYS A 602 48.90 -25.54 -5.61
N GLN A 603 49.79 -25.64 -4.62
CA GLN A 603 49.55 -26.38 -3.37
C GLN A 603 48.40 -25.74 -2.59
N GLU A 604 48.40 -24.41 -2.43
CA GLU A 604 47.31 -23.65 -1.81
C GLU A 604 45.97 -23.89 -2.53
N ILE A 605 45.96 -23.85 -3.87
CA ILE A 605 44.77 -24.16 -4.69
C ILE A 605 44.31 -25.59 -4.45
N LYS A 606 45.21 -26.57 -4.36
CA LYS A 606 44.86 -27.98 -4.12
C LYS A 606 44.18 -28.16 -2.76
N VAL A 607 44.69 -27.51 -1.71
CA VAL A 607 44.08 -27.56 -0.36
C VAL A 607 42.69 -26.91 -0.37
N VAL A 608 42.57 -25.70 -0.91
CA VAL A 608 41.27 -25.00 -0.99
C VAL A 608 40.27 -25.77 -1.84
N LYS A 609 40.72 -26.37 -2.95
CA LYS A 609 39.91 -27.26 -3.78
C LYS A 609 39.41 -28.44 -2.96
N SER A 610 40.30 -29.19 -2.30
CA SER A 610 39.90 -30.35 -1.48
C SER A 610 38.86 -30.01 -0.40
N ARG A 611 39.03 -28.88 0.31
CA ARG A 611 38.07 -28.40 1.32
C ARG A 611 36.72 -28.00 0.72
N ALA A 612 36.73 -27.41 -0.48
CA ALA A 612 35.50 -27.05 -1.18
C ALA A 612 34.74 -28.30 -1.67
N TYR A 613 35.45 -29.33 -2.14
CA TYR A 613 34.83 -30.61 -2.53
C TYR A 613 34.23 -31.35 -1.34
N THR A 614 34.94 -31.46 -0.22
CA THR A 614 34.37 -32.09 0.99
C THR A 614 33.14 -31.32 1.49
N SER A 615 33.17 -29.99 1.46
CA SER A 615 32.02 -29.15 1.81
C SER A 615 30.84 -29.29 0.84
N LEU A 616 31.10 -29.56 -0.44
CA LEU A 616 30.05 -29.81 -1.44
C LEU A 616 29.44 -31.20 -1.29
N GLU A 617 30.27 -32.23 -1.09
CA GLU A 617 29.80 -33.60 -0.83
C GLU A 617 28.93 -33.68 0.43
N GLU A 618 29.29 -32.95 1.48
CA GLU A 618 28.47 -32.84 2.69
C GLU A 618 27.13 -32.13 2.42
N LEU A 619 27.13 -31.09 1.58
CA LEU A 619 25.91 -30.38 1.20
C LEU A 619 25.00 -31.28 0.35
N GLU A 620 25.55 -31.99 -0.63
CA GLU A 620 24.83 -32.95 -1.47
C GLU A 620 24.21 -34.07 -0.63
N ARG A 621 24.97 -34.66 0.32
CA ARG A 621 24.40 -35.65 1.26
C ARG A 621 23.23 -35.11 2.05
N ARG A 622 23.29 -33.85 2.52
CA ARG A 622 22.20 -33.22 3.28
C ARG A 622 20.98 -32.95 2.42
N ILE A 623 21.17 -32.51 1.18
CA ILE A 623 20.07 -32.29 0.21
C ILE A 623 19.36 -33.62 -0.05
N VAL A 624 20.11 -34.67 -0.36
CA VAL A 624 19.54 -36.02 -0.61
C VAL A 624 18.78 -36.54 0.60
N GLU A 625 19.32 -36.37 1.81
CA GLU A 625 18.63 -36.77 3.04
C GLU A 625 17.36 -35.94 3.29
N GLN A 626 17.37 -34.64 2.98
CA GLN A 626 16.18 -33.79 3.08
C GLN A 626 15.12 -34.16 2.04
N GLU A 627 15.52 -34.45 0.80
CA GLU A 627 14.63 -34.96 -0.26
C GLU A 627 14.01 -36.30 0.15
N ARG A 628 14.80 -37.19 0.75
CA ARG A 628 14.32 -38.47 1.27
C ARG A 628 13.28 -38.27 2.37
N ARG A 629 13.51 -37.38 3.32
CA ARG A 629 12.53 -37.06 4.38
C ARG A 629 11.26 -36.43 3.81
N ALA A 630 11.39 -35.52 2.86
CA ALA A 630 10.23 -34.92 2.18
C ALA A 630 9.42 -35.98 1.42
N ALA A 631 10.09 -36.89 0.73
CA ALA A 631 9.45 -38.00 0.02
C ALA A 631 8.72 -38.95 0.99
N LEU A 632 9.32 -39.28 2.15
CA LEU A 632 8.68 -40.09 3.19
C LEU A 632 7.45 -39.39 3.76
N ALA A 633 7.56 -38.11 4.13
CA ALA A 633 6.43 -37.32 4.63
C ALA A 633 5.30 -37.24 3.60
N HIS A 634 5.62 -37.00 2.32
CA HIS A 634 4.62 -37.02 1.24
C HIS A 634 3.94 -38.39 1.08
N ALA A 635 4.68 -39.49 1.23
CA ALA A 635 4.10 -40.83 1.17
C ALA A 635 3.17 -41.10 2.37
N GLU A 636 3.53 -40.65 3.57
CA GLU A 636 2.70 -40.74 4.77
C GLU A 636 1.41 -39.93 4.63
N TYR A 637 1.48 -38.68 4.18
CA TYR A 637 0.30 -37.85 3.92
C TYR A 637 -0.62 -38.47 2.87
N ARG A 638 -0.09 -39.10 1.82
CA ARG A 638 -0.91 -39.84 0.85
C ARG A 638 -1.64 -41.01 1.50
N ARG A 639 -0.95 -41.81 2.32
CA ARG A 639 -1.58 -42.92 3.07
C ARG A 639 -2.64 -42.43 4.06
N GLU A 640 -2.45 -41.26 4.67
CA GLU A 640 -3.45 -40.63 5.54
C GLU A 640 -4.68 -40.18 4.78
N LEU A 641 -4.49 -39.59 3.60
CA LEU A 641 -5.59 -39.22 2.70
C LEU A 641 -6.37 -40.45 2.22
N GLU A 642 -5.68 -41.54 1.86
CA GLU A 642 -6.33 -42.81 1.50
C GLU A 642 -7.15 -43.38 2.67
N ARG A 643 -6.60 -43.37 3.89
CA ARG A 643 -7.33 -43.78 5.11
C ARG A 643 -8.56 -42.92 5.37
N ALA A 644 -8.44 -41.60 5.21
CA ALA A 644 -9.56 -40.67 5.36
C ALA A 644 -10.63 -40.88 4.27
N SER A 645 -10.22 -41.12 3.03
CA SER A 645 -11.12 -41.44 1.91
C SER A 645 -11.91 -42.71 2.18
N LEU A 646 -11.26 -43.80 2.59
CA LEU A 646 -11.93 -45.06 2.94
C LEU A 646 -12.92 -44.89 4.11
N ALA A 647 -12.55 -44.12 5.13
CA ALA A 647 -13.43 -43.83 6.26
C ALA A 647 -14.67 -43.02 5.82
N LEU A 648 -14.49 -42.12 4.85
CA LEU A 648 -15.56 -41.32 4.28
C LEU A 648 -16.49 -42.19 3.41
N GLU A 649 -15.93 -43.03 2.54
CA GLU A 649 -16.70 -44.00 1.74
C GLU A 649 -17.52 -44.95 2.62
N HIS A 650 -16.96 -45.45 3.72
CA HIS A 650 -17.69 -46.28 4.67
C HIS A 650 -18.86 -45.52 5.33
N LYS A 651 -18.63 -44.26 5.75
CA LYS A 651 -19.70 -43.41 6.30
C LYS A 651 -20.78 -43.12 5.27
N GLU A 652 -20.40 -42.85 4.01
CA GLU A 652 -21.36 -42.66 2.93
C GLU A 652 -22.15 -43.94 2.62
N ALA A 653 -21.52 -45.12 2.64
CA ALA A 653 -22.21 -46.40 2.47
C ALA A 653 -23.23 -46.66 3.57
N ILE A 654 -22.90 -46.32 4.84
CA ILE A 654 -23.86 -46.38 5.95
C ILE A 654 -25.02 -45.42 5.70
N ILE A 655 -24.74 -44.18 5.29
CA ILE A 655 -25.79 -43.18 5.00
C ILE A 655 -26.70 -43.68 3.88
N ARG A 656 -26.14 -44.23 2.78
CA ARG A 656 -26.93 -44.82 1.69
C ARG A 656 -27.79 -45.99 2.18
N SER A 657 -27.23 -46.90 2.97
CA SER A 657 -28.00 -48.02 3.54
C SER A 657 -29.12 -47.56 4.48
N LEU A 658 -28.90 -46.47 5.25
CA LEU A 658 -29.94 -45.89 6.09
C LEU A 658 -31.05 -45.25 5.25
N ILE A 659 -30.70 -44.57 4.16
CA ILE A 659 -31.67 -44.01 3.20
C ILE A 659 -32.51 -45.13 2.58
N ASP A 660 -31.88 -46.21 2.11
CA ASP A 660 -32.59 -47.36 1.52
C ASP A 660 -33.55 -48.01 2.54
N LYS A 661 -33.11 -48.21 3.78
CA LYS A 661 -33.98 -48.73 4.85
C LYS A 661 -35.15 -47.82 5.16
N VAL A 662 -34.95 -46.50 5.14
CA VAL A 662 -36.03 -45.53 5.34
C VAL A 662 -37.02 -45.59 4.18
N ALA A 663 -36.52 -45.70 2.94
CA ALA A 663 -37.34 -45.86 1.74
C ALA A 663 -38.16 -47.16 1.77
N ASP A 664 -37.55 -48.29 2.15
CA ASP A 664 -38.25 -49.58 2.30
C ASP A 664 -39.36 -49.50 3.35
N VAL A 665 -39.11 -48.86 4.49
CA VAL A 665 -40.11 -48.64 5.54
C VAL A 665 -41.25 -47.76 5.02
N GLU A 666 -40.95 -46.74 4.21
CA GLU A 666 -41.94 -45.91 3.55
C GLU A 666 -42.76 -46.68 2.50
N GLU A 667 -42.13 -47.56 1.72
CA GLU A 667 -42.81 -48.40 0.73
C GLU A 667 -43.72 -49.44 1.40
N VAL A 668 -43.27 -50.06 2.49
CA VAL A 668 -44.11 -50.95 3.32
C VAL A 668 -45.29 -50.19 3.91
N ARG A 669 -45.07 -48.96 4.42
CA ARG A 669 -46.15 -48.11 4.92
C ARG A 669 -47.14 -47.76 3.82
N LEU A 670 -46.66 -47.39 2.63
CA LEU A 670 -47.51 -47.04 1.48
C LEU A 670 -48.28 -48.25 0.94
N SER A 671 -47.67 -49.43 0.89
CA SER A 671 -48.33 -50.68 0.46
C SER A 671 -49.35 -51.21 1.46
N GLN A 672 -49.10 -51.09 2.78
CA GLN A 672 -50.10 -51.34 3.82
C GLN A 672 -51.29 -50.36 3.71
N THR A 673 -51.01 -49.09 3.42
CA THR A 673 -52.05 -48.08 3.21
C THR A 673 -52.89 -48.38 1.95
N ASN A 674 -52.26 -48.85 0.87
CA ASN A 674 -52.96 -49.25 -0.36
C ASN A 674 -53.74 -50.57 -0.22
N THR A 675 -53.22 -51.56 0.51
CA THR A 675 -53.95 -52.82 0.78
C THR A 675 -55.15 -52.60 1.71
N HIS A 676 -55.05 -51.71 2.70
CA HIS A 676 -56.21 -51.29 3.48
C HIS A 676 -57.26 -50.53 2.65
N ARG A 677 -56.83 -49.73 1.66
CA ARG A 677 -57.76 -49.11 0.68
C ARG A 677 -58.44 -50.15 -0.22
N LEU A 678 -57.74 -51.18 -0.67
CA LEU A 678 -58.30 -52.23 -1.52
C LEU A 678 -59.19 -53.22 -0.75
N GLN A 679 -58.88 -53.51 0.52
CA GLN A 679 -59.75 -54.29 1.41
C GLN A 679 -61.05 -53.54 1.78
N GLY A 680 -61.06 -52.21 1.69
CA GLY A 680 -62.27 -51.40 1.83
C GLY A 680 -63.23 -51.45 0.62
N ILE A 681 -62.81 -52.03 -0.51
CA ILE A 681 -63.62 -52.11 -1.74
C ILE A 681 -64.18 -53.52 -1.96
N ILE A 682 -63.70 -54.55 -1.25
CA ILE A 682 -64.14 -55.94 -1.42
C ILE A 682 -64.55 -56.54 -0.08
N THR A 683 -65.69 -56.09 0.45
CA THR A 683 -66.54 -56.89 1.34
C THR A 683 -68.00 -56.52 1.10
N ASP A 684 -68.53 -57.02 -0.02
CA ASP A 684 -69.90 -57.54 -0.14
C ASP A 684 -70.09 -58.00 -1.59
N SER A 685 -69.98 -59.31 -1.83
CA SER A 685 -70.74 -60.06 -2.87
C SER A 685 -70.34 -61.54 -2.89
N SER A 686 -71.32 -62.43 -2.71
CA SER A 686 -71.31 -63.85 -3.10
C SER A 686 -72.78 -64.35 -3.12
N PRO A 687 -73.18 -65.42 -3.85
CA PRO A 687 -72.54 -66.17 -4.95
C PRO A 687 -73.48 -66.44 -6.18
N GLU A 688 -72.94 -66.94 -7.31
CA GLU A 688 -73.34 -68.19 -8.01
C GLU A 688 -72.77 -68.30 -9.45
N GLY A 689 -72.28 -69.50 -9.81
CA GLY A 689 -72.17 -69.97 -11.22
C GLY A 689 -70.78 -70.32 -11.79
N THR A 690 -70.28 -71.55 -11.55
CA THR A 690 -69.27 -72.27 -12.39
C THR A 690 -69.95 -72.95 -13.61
N PRO A 691 -69.26 -73.43 -14.69
CA PRO A 691 -67.86 -73.89 -14.79
C PRO A 691 -67.04 -73.48 -16.07
N SER A 692 -65.75 -73.89 -16.07
CA SER A 692 -64.64 -73.74 -17.07
C SER A 692 -64.84 -74.46 -18.43
N PRO A 693 -63.91 -74.50 -19.45
CA PRO A 693 -62.45 -74.16 -19.47
C PRO A 693 -61.84 -73.45 -20.73
N GLN A 694 -60.62 -72.88 -20.54
CA GLN A 694 -59.41 -72.66 -21.43
C GLN A 694 -59.50 -72.37 -22.97
N PRO A 695 -58.42 -71.89 -23.67
CA PRO A 695 -57.20 -71.11 -23.30
C PRO A 695 -56.86 -69.93 -24.29
N GLU A 696 -55.64 -69.34 -24.16
CA GLU A 696 -54.89 -68.45 -25.10
C GLU A 696 -55.10 -66.91 -24.97
N THR A 697 -54.13 -65.98 -25.09
CA THR A 697 -52.65 -65.93 -25.27
C THR A 697 -52.12 -64.49 -24.99
N GLN A 698 -50.87 -64.36 -24.49
CA GLN A 698 -49.90 -63.24 -24.68
C GLN A 698 -50.22 -61.82 -24.11
N LYS A 699 -49.32 -60.95 -23.62
CA LYS A 699 -47.86 -60.75 -23.75
C LYS A 699 -47.33 -59.84 -22.61
N LYS A 700 -46.09 -60.06 -22.16
CA LYS A 700 -45.30 -59.24 -21.21
C LYS A 700 -44.78 -57.95 -21.85
N GLU A 701 -44.74 -56.85 -21.09
CA GLU A 701 -43.76 -55.75 -21.29
C GLU A 701 -43.20 -55.24 -19.96
N ALA A 702 -41.86 -55.14 -19.92
CA ALA A 702 -41.06 -54.61 -18.83
C ALA A 702 -40.76 -53.12 -19.07
N LYS A 703 -40.73 -52.30 -18.00
CA LYS A 703 -40.31 -50.88 -18.05
C LYS A 703 -38.91 -50.68 -17.45
N PRO A 704 -38.10 -49.73 -17.98
CA PRO A 704 -36.68 -49.60 -17.66
C PRO A 704 -36.43 -48.74 -16.41
N SER A 705 -35.35 -49.08 -15.67
CA SER A 705 -34.84 -48.33 -14.52
C SER A 705 -33.91 -47.19 -14.95
N VAL A 706 -34.18 -45.96 -14.51
CA VAL A 706 -33.36 -44.76 -14.78
C VAL A 706 -32.32 -44.60 -13.66
N LYS A 707 -31.03 -44.47 -14.00
CA LYS A 707 -29.93 -44.18 -13.04
C LYS A 707 -29.49 -42.71 -13.17
N LEU A 708 -29.30 -42.04 -12.03
CA LEU A 708 -28.75 -40.68 -11.92
C LEU A 708 -27.29 -40.76 -11.44
N VAL A 709 -26.39 -39.97 -12.05
CA VAL A 709 -24.95 -39.92 -11.68
C VAL A 709 -24.57 -38.51 -11.19
N PRO A 710 -23.76 -38.35 -10.12
CA PRO A 710 -23.42 -37.03 -9.55
C PRO A 710 -22.31 -36.27 -10.31
N GLY A 711 -22.45 -34.94 -10.41
CA GLY A 711 -21.42 -34.01 -10.90
C GLY A 711 -21.34 -32.71 -10.08
N PRO A 712 -20.39 -31.79 -10.36
CA PRO A 712 -19.95 -30.69 -9.46
C PRO A 712 -20.95 -29.54 -9.25
N GLY A 713 -22.25 -29.78 -9.47
CA GLY A 713 -23.33 -28.83 -9.27
C GLY A 713 -24.70 -29.48 -9.03
N GLY A 714 -24.76 -30.78 -8.73
CA GLY A 714 -26.00 -31.53 -8.47
C GLY A 714 -26.24 -32.69 -9.44
N TYR A 715 -27.38 -33.37 -9.26
CA TYR A 715 -27.79 -34.53 -10.07
C TYR A 715 -28.44 -34.08 -11.38
N PHE A 716 -28.00 -34.64 -12.51
CA PHE A 716 -28.61 -34.40 -13.82
C PHE A 716 -29.08 -35.72 -14.43
N GLN A 717 -30.16 -35.66 -15.21
CA GLN A 717 -30.73 -36.80 -15.93
C GLN A 717 -30.18 -36.81 -17.36
N GLU A 718 -29.42 -37.84 -17.73
CA GLU A 718 -28.85 -37.97 -19.07
C GLU A 718 -29.96 -38.32 -20.06
N LYS A 719 -30.35 -37.36 -20.93
CA LYS A 719 -31.25 -37.63 -22.05
C LYS A 719 -30.45 -38.13 -23.25
N GLU A 720 -30.56 -39.41 -23.56
CA GLU A 720 -30.06 -39.95 -24.81
C GLU A 720 -30.81 -39.36 -26.02
N GLY A 721 -30.04 -38.89 -27.00
CA GLY A 721 -30.41 -38.97 -28.41
C GLY A 721 -30.53 -37.65 -29.17
N LYS A 722 -29.42 -37.23 -29.78
CA LYS A 722 -29.41 -36.80 -31.20
C LYS A 722 -28.01 -36.88 -31.80
N ARG A 723 -27.75 -38.00 -32.48
CA ARG A 723 -26.80 -38.05 -33.59
C ARG A 723 -27.28 -37.05 -34.66
N LYS A 724 -26.43 -36.09 -35.00
CA LYS A 724 -26.33 -35.55 -36.37
C LYS A 724 -24.86 -35.60 -36.76
N GLY A 725 -24.58 -36.32 -37.84
CA GLY A 725 -23.25 -36.36 -38.43
C GLY A 725 -22.86 -35.02 -39.04
N LYS A 726 -21.59 -34.66 -38.87
CA LYS A 726 -20.58 -34.68 -39.92
C LYS A 726 -19.22 -34.88 -39.26
#